data_AF-A0A3B8L674-F1
#
_entry.id   AF-A0A3B8L674-F1
#
_cell.length_a   1.000
_cell.length_b   1.000
_cell.length_c   1.000
_cell.angle_alpha   90.00
_cell.angle_beta   90.00
_cell.angle_gamma   90.00
#
_symmetry.space_group_name_H-M   'P 1'
#
loop_
_entity.id
_entity.type
_entity.pdbx_description
1 polymer ?
#
loop_
_entity_poly.entity_id
_entity_poly.type
_entity_poly.pdbx_seq_one_letter_code
_entity_poly.pdbx_strand_id
1 'polypeptide(L)'
;DNDEVWIGSSLGGNTATTLPGRIDEVAIYRKTVAPERMAARFQSTRPDPRLVEIPDSKLPAGEVLVELLEGVPAKTSWDFPRTRPVERWTQRSAGWVGLPRRYSTDGLIIDRPAPFLLRARTRVHLAPGKYQFVLRARNAARLSIDGRLVASTGFLSRNASGHEAVPAKVKSGRSDLVDLSPGHNQALVDIHFKSDASKDHLVLLESFVGGAGVRTELGELLVGFARQGQPFRLLSPDTTRSTGLSETEWDRYVVAFEKHLAVHNDQRRRSSDPLEQEYWQRRHRLAREMVQPLPLPGTDASLAAVDRWLKAAGATGSDEPIADDHTFFRRLVLDTTGVVPTLTEIDWFSRRPAASRRQDAISRFLADPRWADHWTGYWQDVLAENPGILKPKLNNTGPFRFWIHESFRDNKPIDRFVTELVLMKGSRYGGGPAGFAMATQNDAPMAAKAHVLGTAFLGIQLKCARCHDAPYHPFRQEQLFNLAAMLNRRPLKLPKSSTLPGGPPSADSLVKVTLKPGDSIEPTWPFIELARGDLPREIQKDRGDARERLATLVTSPANHRFPRAVVNRLWKRYLGWGFVDSVDDWHDQKPVYPLLLDYLGRELVRSGYDLKHVARMIFSSRAYQRRSRPASSQADAVRRPAAPIRRRLTAEQIVDSLFVVSGKSMRTEYLTLDPEGRRGSNTFLNLGVPRRSWEFVALSNERDRPALALPAAQSVVDVLLAFGWRASRPHPTTLRDGTTTVLQPLALANSSASHRTVVLSDDHILTDLLLTDVSLPELANRLYLHILSRPATPEESDEIVGFLTPGYSRRRVAGAKRHPPTSRRLTRVSWSNHLHPEATRLKLALENRVRAGDPPTERLSADWRERAEDVIWALVNSPEFVFSP
;
A
#
# COMPACT_ATOMS: atom_id res chain seq x y z
N ASP A 1 -28.14 -52.37 8.12
CA ASP A 1 -27.55 -51.60 7.00
C ASP A 1 -26.17 -52.16 6.67
N ASN A 2 -26.06 -52.94 5.60
CA ASN A 2 -24.79 -53.50 5.12
C ASN A 2 -23.98 -52.47 4.30
N ASP A 3 -24.09 -51.19 4.65
CA ASP A 3 -23.43 -50.12 3.92
C ASP A 3 -21.92 -50.07 4.25
N GLU A 4 -21.10 -49.71 3.27
CA GLU A 4 -19.68 -49.49 3.45
C GLU A 4 -19.43 -48.25 4.34
N VAL A 5 -18.61 -48.41 5.38
CA VAL A 5 -18.18 -47.30 6.24
C VAL A 5 -16.83 -46.79 5.79
N TRP A 6 -16.81 -45.56 5.26
CA TRP A 6 -15.60 -44.87 4.85
C TRP A 6 -15.08 -43.96 5.96
N ILE A 7 -13.80 -44.07 6.31
CA ILE A 7 -13.14 -43.20 7.29
C ILE A 7 -12.13 -42.34 6.55
N GLY A 8 -12.46 -41.06 6.38
CA GLY A 8 -11.63 -40.09 5.66
C GLY A 8 -11.98 -38.65 6.03
N SER A 9 -11.12 -37.71 5.64
CA SER A 9 -11.41 -36.28 5.75
C SER A 9 -12.38 -35.85 4.64
N SER A 10 -13.59 -35.44 4.99
CA SER A 10 -14.63 -35.02 4.02
C SER A 10 -14.36 -33.66 3.35
N LEU A 11 -13.24 -32.99 3.68
CA LEU A 11 -12.91 -31.64 3.22
C LEU A 11 -11.50 -31.53 2.64
N GLY A 12 -11.03 -32.57 1.94
CA GLY A 12 -9.81 -32.51 1.13
C GLY A 12 -8.53 -32.19 1.93
N GLY A 13 -8.44 -32.63 3.19
CA GLY A 13 -7.24 -32.41 4.01
C GLY A 13 -7.10 -30.99 4.58
N ASN A 14 -8.18 -30.19 4.61
CA ASN A 14 -8.20 -28.89 5.28
C ASN A 14 -7.71 -29.04 6.73
N THR A 15 -6.62 -28.35 7.08
CA THR A 15 -5.95 -28.39 8.39
C THR A 15 -6.84 -28.00 9.57
N ALA A 16 -7.94 -27.27 9.34
CA ALA A 16 -8.93 -26.96 10.38
C ALA A 16 -9.84 -28.16 10.74
N THR A 17 -9.85 -29.20 9.92
CA THR A 17 -10.70 -30.39 10.06
C THR A 17 -9.94 -31.71 10.00
N THR A 18 -8.62 -31.64 9.83
CA THR A 18 -7.72 -32.78 9.95
C THR A 18 -7.36 -32.98 11.41
N LEU A 19 -7.42 -34.22 11.91
CA LEU A 19 -6.96 -34.55 13.25
C LEU A 19 -5.45 -34.29 13.35
N PRO A 20 -4.97 -33.36 14.22
CA PRO A 20 -3.56 -33.22 14.50
C PRO A 20 -3.18 -34.24 15.59
N GLY A 21 -2.78 -35.44 15.18
CA GLY A 21 -2.41 -36.51 16.09
C GLY A 21 -2.23 -37.86 15.42
N ARG A 22 -1.90 -38.89 16.19
CA ARG A 22 -1.94 -40.29 15.78
C ARG A 22 -3.30 -40.88 16.15
N ILE A 23 -3.79 -41.81 15.34
CA ILE A 23 -4.98 -42.62 15.66
C ILE A 23 -4.45 -43.97 16.12
N ASP A 24 -4.69 -44.29 17.39
CA ASP A 24 -4.21 -45.55 17.98
C ASP A 24 -5.21 -46.70 17.74
N GLU A 25 -6.53 -46.43 17.74
CA GLU A 25 -7.58 -47.41 17.50
C GLU A 25 -8.78 -46.75 16.79
N VAL A 26 -9.45 -47.49 15.91
CA VAL A 26 -10.75 -47.15 15.33
C VAL A 26 -11.72 -48.28 15.64
N ALA A 27 -12.84 -47.97 16.29
CA ALA A 27 -13.91 -48.94 16.56
C ALA A 27 -15.26 -48.41 16.07
N ILE A 28 -16.00 -49.25 15.34
CA ILE A 28 -17.34 -48.93 14.82
C ILE A 28 -18.37 -49.71 15.65
N TYR A 29 -19.35 -49.00 16.23
CA TYR A 29 -20.42 -49.60 17.01
C TYR A 29 -21.75 -49.43 16.27
N ARG A 30 -22.41 -50.54 15.94
CA ARG A 30 -23.74 -50.57 15.29
C ARG A 30 -24.91 -50.40 16.27
N LYS A 31 -24.60 -50.14 17.55
CA LYS A 31 -25.56 -49.88 18.63
C LYS A 31 -24.98 -48.77 19.51
N THR A 32 -25.84 -48.02 20.18
CA THR A 32 -25.43 -46.95 21.10
C THR A 32 -24.46 -47.49 22.15
N VAL A 33 -23.31 -46.82 22.30
CA VAL A 33 -22.33 -47.18 23.33
C VAL A 33 -22.75 -46.55 24.65
N ALA A 34 -22.77 -47.36 25.72
CA ALA A 34 -23.10 -46.89 27.05
C ALA A 34 -22.09 -45.81 27.52
N PRO A 35 -22.57 -44.68 28.12
CA PRO A 35 -21.72 -43.59 28.58
C PRO A 35 -20.58 -44.03 29.50
N GLU A 36 -20.81 -45.05 30.33
CA GLU A 36 -19.86 -45.58 31.31
C GLU A 36 -18.69 -46.28 30.62
N ARG A 37 -18.97 -47.00 29.52
CA ARG A 37 -17.93 -47.65 28.69
C ARG A 37 -17.10 -46.63 27.93
N MET A 38 -17.70 -45.53 27.49
CA MET A 38 -16.98 -44.40 26.91
C MET A 38 -16.07 -43.75 27.96
N ALA A 39 -16.60 -43.45 29.15
CA ALA A 39 -15.83 -42.84 30.24
C ALA A 39 -14.67 -43.72 30.72
N ALA A 40 -14.86 -45.06 30.77
CA ALA A 40 -13.83 -46.01 31.18
C ALA A 40 -12.70 -46.18 30.15
N ARG A 41 -12.99 -46.07 28.85
CA ARG A 41 -11.97 -46.17 27.79
C ARG A 41 -11.28 -44.85 27.47
N PHE A 42 -11.98 -43.72 27.59
CA PHE A 42 -11.45 -42.41 27.18
C PHE A 42 -11.07 -41.57 28.39
N GLN A 43 -9.95 -41.89 29.02
CA GLN A 43 -9.27 -40.93 29.90
C GLN A 43 -8.61 -39.87 29.02
N SER A 44 -9.34 -38.80 28.72
CA SER A 44 -8.75 -37.67 28.00
C SER A 44 -7.75 -36.97 28.91
N THR A 45 -6.46 -37.30 28.76
CA THR A 45 -5.37 -36.44 29.20
C THR A 45 -5.18 -35.31 28.18
N ARG A 46 -6.25 -34.57 27.86
CA ARG A 46 -6.04 -33.25 27.25
C ARG A 46 -5.39 -32.42 28.35
N PRO A 47 -4.13 -31.98 28.21
CA PRO A 47 -3.62 -30.96 29.12
C PRO A 47 -4.64 -29.82 29.11
N ASP A 48 -5.03 -29.33 30.30
CA ASP A 48 -5.96 -28.22 30.41
C ASP A 48 -5.50 -27.12 29.45
N PRO A 49 -6.29 -26.76 28.42
CA PRO A 49 -5.88 -25.76 27.44
C PRO A 49 -5.58 -24.39 28.09
N ARG A 50 -5.95 -24.20 29.37
CA ARG A 50 -5.59 -23.05 30.21
C ARG A 50 -4.10 -22.97 30.60
N LEU A 51 -3.25 -23.96 30.30
CA LEU A 51 -1.87 -24.07 30.85
C LEU A 51 -0.73 -23.82 29.85
N VAL A 52 -0.69 -22.65 29.21
CA VAL A 52 0.57 -21.90 28.94
C VAL A 52 0.30 -20.40 29.03
N GLU A 53 -0.49 -19.99 30.03
CA GLU A 53 -0.58 -18.58 30.38
C GLU A 53 0.75 -18.16 31.02
N ILE A 54 1.33 -17.05 30.55
CA ILE A 54 2.38 -16.39 31.33
C ILE A 54 1.72 -16.04 32.67
N PRO A 55 2.18 -16.62 33.80
CA PRO A 55 1.61 -16.32 35.10
C PRO A 55 1.71 -14.82 35.34
N ASP A 56 0.75 -14.23 36.04
CA ASP A 56 0.77 -12.78 36.22
C ASP A 56 2.09 -12.32 36.84
N SER A 57 2.68 -13.11 37.76
CA SER A 57 4.01 -12.86 38.35
C SER A 57 5.16 -12.74 37.35
N LYS A 58 5.01 -13.24 36.12
CA LYS A 58 5.99 -13.19 35.04
C LYS A 58 5.65 -12.19 33.93
N LEU A 59 4.68 -11.30 34.14
CA LEU A 59 4.40 -10.23 33.19
C LEU A 59 5.63 -9.32 33.01
N PRO A 60 5.89 -8.83 31.79
CA PRO A 60 7.01 -7.95 31.53
C PRO A 60 6.87 -6.65 32.32
N ALA A 61 7.94 -6.23 32.98
CA ALA A 61 7.97 -4.97 33.72
C ALA A 61 7.93 -3.78 32.74
N GLY A 62 7.13 -2.76 33.07
CA GLY A 62 7.11 -1.50 32.31
C GLY A 62 6.44 -1.55 30.94
N GLU A 63 5.82 -2.68 30.55
CA GLU A 63 5.22 -2.87 29.23
C GLU A 63 3.86 -3.59 29.33
N VAL A 64 2.97 -3.34 28.36
CA VAL A 64 1.72 -4.07 28.20
C VAL A 64 1.97 -5.32 27.35
N LEU A 65 1.80 -6.51 27.93
CA LEU A 65 1.80 -7.76 27.19
C LEU A 65 0.50 -7.89 26.41
N VAL A 66 0.58 -8.08 25.10
CA VAL A 66 -0.57 -8.30 24.21
C VAL A 66 -0.50 -9.70 23.61
N GLU A 67 -1.64 -10.36 23.56
CA GLU A 67 -1.81 -11.73 23.08
C GLU A 67 -3.03 -11.82 22.17
N LEU A 68 -2.93 -12.56 21.07
CA LEU A 68 -4.07 -12.88 20.21
C LEU A 68 -4.44 -14.36 20.34
N LEU A 69 -5.71 -14.63 20.60
CA LEU A 69 -6.25 -15.98 20.73
C LEU A 69 -7.22 -16.22 19.57
N GLU A 70 -6.88 -17.17 18.70
CA GLU A 70 -7.71 -17.59 17.55
C GLU A 70 -8.60 -18.80 17.92
N GLY A 71 -9.54 -19.17 17.04
CA GLY A 71 -10.47 -20.28 17.30
C GLY A 71 -11.63 -19.90 18.22
N VAL A 72 -11.91 -18.60 18.35
CA VAL A 72 -13.05 -18.09 19.11
C VAL A 72 -14.33 -18.41 18.31
N PRO A 73 -15.36 -19.02 18.91
CA PRO A 73 -16.62 -19.29 18.23
C PRO A 73 -17.30 -18.00 17.78
N ALA A 74 -17.97 -18.04 16.62
CA ALA A 74 -18.76 -16.91 16.11
C ALA A 74 -20.10 -16.74 16.85
N LYS A 75 -20.07 -16.75 18.19
CA LYS A 75 -21.21 -16.54 19.10
C LYS A 75 -21.01 -15.22 19.86
N THR A 76 -22.10 -14.52 20.13
CA THR A 76 -22.10 -13.30 20.97
C THR A 76 -22.10 -13.69 22.46
N SER A 77 -21.05 -14.39 22.88
CA SER A 77 -20.90 -14.87 24.25
C SER A 77 -19.44 -14.82 24.69
N TRP A 78 -19.22 -14.54 25.97
CA TRP A 78 -17.91 -14.65 26.61
C TRP A 78 -17.60 -16.08 27.10
N ASP A 79 -18.56 -16.99 26.95
CA ASP A 79 -18.40 -18.40 27.25
C ASP A 79 -17.90 -19.16 26.01
N PHE A 80 -16.59 -19.39 25.99
CA PHE A 80 -15.92 -20.18 24.96
C PHE A 80 -14.60 -20.75 25.49
N PRO A 81 -14.13 -21.89 24.93
CA PRO A 81 -12.83 -22.44 25.30
C PRO A 81 -11.72 -21.48 24.90
N ARG A 82 -10.89 -21.08 25.87
CA ARG A 82 -9.71 -20.26 25.61
C ARG A 82 -8.61 -21.14 25.00
N THR A 83 -8.13 -20.73 23.84
CA THR A 83 -7.03 -21.37 23.13
C THR A 83 -5.69 -20.76 23.56
N ARG A 84 -4.59 -21.44 23.22
CA ARG A 84 -3.26 -20.85 23.38
C ARG A 84 -3.13 -19.63 22.48
N PRO A 85 -2.50 -18.54 22.96
CA PRO A 85 -2.18 -17.40 22.10
C PRO A 85 -1.37 -17.84 20.88
N VAL A 86 -1.82 -17.45 19.69
CA VAL A 86 -1.09 -17.68 18.44
C VAL A 86 -0.03 -16.61 18.22
N GLU A 87 -0.10 -15.52 18.97
CA GLU A 87 0.75 -14.36 18.80
C GLU A 87 0.91 -13.60 20.12
N ARG A 88 2.10 -13.05 20.34
CA ARG A 88 2.44 -12.21 21.49
C ARG A 88 3.35 -11.06 21.07
N TRP A 89 3.13 -9.88 21.64
CA TRP A 89 4.08 -8.76 21.60
C TRP A 89 3.92 -7.89 22.84
N THR A 90 4.83 -6.95 23.03
CA THR A 90 4.73 -5.93 24.09
C THR A 90 4.59 -4.54 23.47
N GLN A 91 3.88 -3.66 24.15
CA GLN A 91 3.80 -2.25 23.79
C GLN A 91 3.62 -1.36 25.01
N ARG A 92 3.97 -0.08 24.88
CA ARG A 92 4.07 0.84 26.01
C ARG A 92 2.76 1.17 26.71
N SER A 93 1.64 1.10 25.99
CA SER A 93 0.36 1.59 26.49
C SER A 93 -0.82 0.77 25.98
N ALA A 94 -1.94 0.79 26.70
CA ALA A 94 -3.16 0.07 26.35
C ALA A 94 -4.02 0.87 25.35
N GLY A 95 -3.46 1.16 24.17
CA GLY A 95 -4.15 1.79 23.05
C GLY A 95 -3.84 1.09 21.73
N TRP A 96 -4.85 0.95 20.87
CA TRP A 96 -4.74 0.34 19.54
C TRP A 96 -5.64 1.08 18.55
N VAL A 97 -5.07 1.37 17.39
CA VAL A 97 -5.78 1.90 16.22
C VAL A 97 -5.69 0.96 15.01
N GLY A 98 -5.08 -0.21 15.21
CA GLY A 98 -4.82 -1.23 14.20
C GLY A 98 -4.20 -2.48 14.81
N LEU A 99 -4.02 -3.51 13.99
CA LEU A 99 -3.44 -4.79 14.38
C LEU A 99 -2.22 -5.14 13.52
N PRO A 100 -1.23 -5.85 14.07
CA PRO A 100 -0.19 -6.49 13.28
C PRO A 100 -0.77 -7.37 12.18
N ARG A 101 -0.19 -7.26 10.97
CA ARG A 101 -0.51 -8.17 9.88
C ARG A 101 -0.05 -9.58 10.22
N ARG A 102 -0.78 -10.57 9.74
CA ARG A 102 -0.38 -11.98 9.80
C ARG A 102 0.37 -12.31 8.50
N TYR A 103 1.51 -12.98 8.61
CA TYR A 103 2.31 -13.42 7.48
C TYR A 103 2.38 -14.95 7.45
N SER A 104 2.41 -15.54 6.26
CA SER A 104 2.74 -16.95 6.06
C SER A 104 4.23 -17.20 6.26
N THR A 105 4.63 -18.47 6.26
CA THR A 105 6.05 -18.89 6.20
C THR A 105 6.77 -18.42 4.94
N ASP A 106 6.02 -17.94 3.93
CA ASP A 106 6.57 -17.44 2.68
C ASP A 106 6.74 -15.91 2.71
N GLY A 107 6.44 -15.26 3.85
CA GLY A 107 6.43 -13.81 3.98
C GLY A 107 5.26 -13.11 3.30
N LEU A 108 4.18 -13.83 3.01
CA LEU A 108 2.98 -13.27 2.37
C LEU A 108 1.93 -12.89 3.40
N ILE A 109 1.30 -11.73 3.23
CA ILE A 109 0.13 -11.32 4.05
C ILE A 109 -0.93 -12.41 3.94
N ILE A 110 -1.47 -12.89 5.06
CA ILE A 110 -2.57 -13.86 5.14
C ILE A 110 -3.71 -13.34 6.03
N ASP A 111 -4.92 -13.83 5.77
CA ASP A 111 -6.10 -13.48 6.56
C ASP A 111 -6.06 -14.16 7.94
N ARG A 112 -6.58 -13.47 8.96
CA ARG A 112 -6.80 -14.07 10.29
C ARG A 112 -8.18 -14.74 10.34
N PRO A 113 -8.30 -15.94 10.91
CA PRO A 113 -9.60 -16.56 11.14
C PRO A 113 -10.41 -15.70 12.13
N ALA A 114 -11.62 -15.32 11.73
CA ALA A 114 -12.51 -14.51 12.54
C ALA A 114 -13.62 -15.36 13.19
N PRO A 115 -14.08 -15.03 14.40
CA PRO A 115 -13.51 -14.03 15.31
C PRO A 115 -12.24 -14.52 16.02
N PHE A 116 -11.52 -13.57 16.61
CA PHE A 116 -10.43 -13.84 17.54
C PHE A 116 -10.47 -12.84 18.70
N LEU A 117 -9.76 -13.13 19.78
CA LEU A 117 -9.71 -12.30 20.98
C LEU A 117 -8.34 -11.60 21.08
N LEU A 118 -8.34 -10.29 21.31
CA LEU A 118 -7.18 -9.57 21.81
C LEU A 118 -7.22 -9.57 23.34
N ARG A 119 -6.15 -10.02 23.97
CA ARG A 119 -5.93 -9.96 25.42
C ARG A 119 -4.71 -9.10 25.71
N ALA A 120 -4.85 -8.09 26.55
CA ALA A 120 -3.76 -7.25 27.01
C ALA A 120 -3.66 -7.25 28.54
N ARG A 121 -2.46 -7.44 29.08
CA ARG A 121 -2.18 -7.58 30.51
C ARG A 121 -0.98 -6.73 30.92
N THR A 122 -1.10 -6.07 32.06
CA THR A 122 0.00 -5.30 32.65
C THR A 122 -0.19 -5.14 34.16
N ARG A 123 0.90 -4.93 34.89
CA ARG A 123 0.84 -4.36 36.23
C ARG A 123 0.98 -2.85 36.16
N VAL A 124 0.20 -2.13 36.96
CA VAL A 124 0.29 -0.67 37.05
C VAL A 124 0.32 -0.26 38.51
N HIS A 125 1.21 0.66 38.82
CA HIS A 125 1.25 1.27 40.13
C HIS A 125 0.29 2.49 40.16
N LEU A 126 -0.72 2.45 41.04
CA LEU A 126 -1.68 3.54 41.19
C LEU A 126 -1.75 3.93 42.66
N ALA A 127 -1.40 5.18 42.96
CA ALA A 127 -1.47 5.70 44.33
C ALA A 127 -2.92 5.64 44.87
N PRO A 128 -3.11 5.55 46.19
CA PRO A 128 -4.45 5.57 46.78
C PRO A 128 -5.25 6.82 46.38
N GLY A 129 -6.55 6.64 46.17
CA GLY A 129 -7.49 7.71 45.83
C GLY A 129 -8.55 7.31 44.81
N LYS A 130 -9.32 8.31 44.37
CA LYS A 130 -10.40 8.16 43.39
C LYS A 130 -9.87 8.34 41.96
N TYR A 131 -10.24 7.42 41.10
CA TYR A 131 -9.88 7.40 39.69
C TYR A 131 -11.13 7.20 38.86
N GLN A 132 -11.14 7.79 37.67
CA GLN A 132 -12.10 7.51 36.63
C GLN A 132 -11.40 6.79 35.49
N PHE A 133 -11.90 5.62 35.10
CA PHE A 133 -11.40 4.85 33.97
C PHE A 133 -12.33 4.99 32.77
N VAL A 134 -11.76 4.95 31.58
CA VAL A 134 -12.50 4.90 30.32
C VAL A 134 -12.07 3.67 29.52
N LEU A 135 -13.02 2.82 29.17
CA LEU A 135 -12.85 1.71 28.21
C LEU A 135 -13.59 2.08 26.93
N ARG A 136 -12.89 2.08 25.78
CA ARG A 136 -13.51 2.23 24.46
C ARG A 136 -13.17 1.04 23.57
N ALA A 137 -14.18 0.57 22.85
CA ALA A 137 -14.01 -0.51 21.88
C ALA A 137 -15.12 -0.48 20.83
N ARG A 138 -14.80 -0.92 19.61
CA ARG A 138 -15.79 -1.15 18.55
C ARG A 138 -16.70 -2.35 18.83
N ASN A 139 -16.14 -3.39 19.43
CA ASN A 139 -16.84 -4.64 19.74
C ASN A 139 -16.87 -4.87 21.26
N ALA A 140 -17.34 -6.05 21.68
CA ALA A 140 -17.37 -6.42 23.09
C ALA A 140 -15.97 -6.47 23.67
N ALA A 141 -15.76 -5.72 24.74
CA ALA A 141 -14.54 -5.68 25.51
C ALA A 141 -14.84 -5.75 27.01
N ARG A 142 -13.89 -6.24 27.79
CA ARG A 142 -13.94 -6.33 29.25
C ARG A 142 -12.63 -5.81 29.83
N LEU A 143 -12.76 -4.95 30.83
CA LEU A 143 -11.65 -4.47 31.64
C LEU A 143 -11.82 -5.01 33.06
N SER A 144 -10.82 -5.74 33.52
CA SER A 144 -10.74 -6.24 34.89
C SER A 144 -9.51 -5.68 35.59
N ILE A 145 -9.67 -5.36 36.88
CA ILE A 145 -8.57 -4.91 37.75
C ILE A 145 -8.55 -5.84 38.97
N ASP A 146 -7.39 -6.42 39.27
CA ASP A 146 -7.20 -7.39 40.36
C ASP A 146 -8.23 -8.54 40.32
N GLY A 147 -8.54 -9.04 39.12
CA GLY A 147 -9.49 -10.13 38.89
C GLY A 147 -10.97 -9.73 38.95
N ARG A 148 -11.28 -8.48 39.34
CA ARG A 148 -12.66 -7.96 39.34
C ARG A 148 -12.97 -7.28 38.02
N LEU A 149 -14.07 -7.66 37.37
CA LEU A 149 -14.60 -6.94 36.21
C LEU A 149 -15.05 -5.54 36.63
N VAL A 150 -14.48 -4.50 36.01
CA VAL A 150 -14.77 -3.10 36.35
C VAL A 150 -15.49 -2.35 35.23
N ALA A 151 -15.28 -2.70 33.96
CA ALA A 151 -15.98 -2.09 32.83
C ALA A 151 -16.16 -3.09 31.68
N SER A 152 -17.19 -2.88 30.86
CA SER A 152 -17.42 -3.67 29.65
C SER A 152 -18.15 -2.91 28.56
N THR A 153 -17.96 -3.30 27.30
CA THR A 153 -18.71 -2.83 26.12
C THR A 153 -19.51 -3.96 25.47
N GLY A 154 -20.51 -3.61 24.66
CA GLY A 154 -21.40 -4.56 23.98
C GLY A 154 -20.85 -5.17 22.69
N PHE A 155 -21.39 -6.32 22.29
CA PHE A 155 -21.07 -6.99 21.02
C PHE A 155 -21.52 -6.16 19.81
N LEU A 156 -20.70 -6.17 18.76
CA LEU A 156 -20.99 -5.50 17.50
C LEU A 156 -22.22 -6.13 16.80
N SER A 157 -23.17 -5.30 16.36
CA SER A 157 -24.38 -5.74 15.67
C SER A 157 -24.28 -5.62 14.14
N ARG A 158 -24.93 -6.54 13.40
CA ARG A 158 -24.82 -6.65 11.93
C ARG A 158 -25.92 -5.91 11.13
N ASN A 159 -26.98 -5.43 11.79
CA ASN A 159 -28.08 -4.76 11.06
C ASN A 159 -27.58 -3.46 10.42
N ALA A 160 -28.12 -3.09 9.26
CA ALA A 160 -27.81 -1.85 8.55
C ALA A 160 -28.66 -1.79 7.27
N SER A 161 -29.97 -1.61 7.40
CA SER A 161 -30.92 -1.51 6.26
C SER A 161 -30.69 -0.28 5.38
N GLY A 162 -29.77 0.61 5.76
CA GLY A 162 -29.54 1.92 5.13
C GLY A 162 -30.38 3.03 5.76
N HIS A 163 -31.43 2.67 6.50
CA HIS A 163 -32.41 3.58 7.10
C HIS A 163 -32.25 3.78 8.61
N GLU A 164 -31.15 3.29 9.20
CA GLU A 164 -30.92 3.51 10.64
C GLU A 164 -30.81 5.00 10.95
N ALA A 165 -31.19 5.40 12.17
CA ALA A 165 -30.99 6.77 12.62
C ALA A 165 -29.48 7.10 12.63
N VAL A 166 -29.14 8.34 12.26
CA VAL A 166 -27.76 8.82 12.41
C VAL A 166 -27.47 8.96 13.91
N PRO A 167 -26.54 8.19 14.49
CA PRO A 167 -26.31 8.19 15.94
C PRO A 167 -25.83 9.57 16.38
N ALA A 168 -26.29 10.08 17.52
CA ALA A 168 -25.89 11.40 18.03
C ALA A 168 -24.35 11.51 18.21
N LYS A 169 -23.79 12.72 18.09
CA LYS A 169 -22.37 12.94 18.41
C LYS A 169 -22.19 12.82 19.93
N VAL A 170 -21.43 11.81 20.36
CA VAL A 170 -21.09 11.61 21.77
C VAL A 170 -19.84 12.43 22.09
N LYS A 171 -20.05 13.65 22.58
CA LYS A 171 -18.97 14.50 23.08
C LYS A 171 -18.47 13.94 24.41
N SER A 172 -17.16 14.02 24.66
CA SER A 172 -16.61 13.62 25.96
C SER A 172 -17.07 14.53 27.11
N GLY A 173 -17.43 15.78 26.80
CA GLY A 173 -17.74 16.82 27.78
C GLY A 173 -16.51 17.33 28.53
N ARG A 174 -15.29 16.94 28.13
CA ARG A 174 -14.03 17.33 28.78
C ARG A 174 -12.95 17.65 27.75
N SER A 175 -12.09 18.63 28.05
CA SER A 175 -10.99 19.03 27.15
C SER A 175 -9.82 18.05 27.12
N ASP A 176 -9.68 17.24 28.15
CA ASP A 176 -8.62 16.25 28.35
C ASP A 176 -9.01 14.84 27.86
N LEU A 177 -10.23 14.67 27.35
CA LEU A 177 -10.74 13.40 26.84
C LEU A 177 -11.29 13.61 25.42
N VAL A 178 -10.73 12.88 24.48
CA VAL A 178 -11.06 12.88 23.07
C VAL A 178 -12.50 12.41 22.81
N ASP A 179 -13.20 12.93 21.80
CA ASP A 179 -14.60 12.54 21.51
C ASP A 179 -14.72 11.04 21.13
N LEU A 180 -15.86 10.41 21.40
CA LEU A 180 -16.08 9.01 21.03
C LEU A 180 -16.24 8.87 19.51
N SER A 181 -15.41 8.02 18.91
CA SER A 181 -15.52 7.72 17.48
C SER A 181 -16.83 7.01 17.15
N PRO A 182 -17.51 7.35 16.04
CA PRO A 182 -18.70 6.65 15.57
C PRO A 182 -18.48 5.13 15.47
N GLY A 183 -19.52 4.35 15.78
CA GLY A 183 -19.47 2.89 15.79
C GLY A 183 -18.71 2.26 16.96
N HIS A 184 -18.23 3.06 17.92
CA HIS A 184 -17.58 2.57 19.14
C HIS A 184 -18.49 2.73 20.35
N ASN A 185 -18.27 1.88 21.34
CA ASN A 185 -18.91 1.92 22.65
C ASN A 185 -17.92 2.43 23.70
N GLN A 186 -18.43 3.08 24.75
CA GLN A 186 -17.64 3.58 25.87
C GLN A 186 -18.26 3.17 27.20
N ALA A 187 -17.41 2.80 28.16
CA ALA A 187 -17.76 2.70 29.57
C ALA A 187 -16.85 3.63 30.38
N LEU A 188 -17.45 4.52 31.17
CA LEU A 188 -16.76 5.36 32.17
C LEU A 188 -17.10 4.80 33.55
N VAL A 189 -16.09 4.52 34.37
CA VAL A 189 -16.28 3.91 35.69
C VAL A 189 -15.38 4.56 36.74
N ASP A 190 -15.96 4.85 37.91
CA ASP A 190 -15.21 5.39 39.03
C ASP A 190 -14.71 4.24 39.92
N ILE A 191 -13.43 4.27 40.28
CA ILE A 191 -12.76 3.26 41.08
C ILE A 191 -12.00 3.97 42.21
N HIS A 192 -12.08 3.43 43.42
CA HIS A 192 -11.36 3.93 44.57
C HIS A 192 -10.33 2.90 45.02
N PHE A 193 -9.04 3.24 44.90
CA PHE A 193 -7.94 2.43 45.43
C PHE A 193 -7.68 2.80 46.89
N LYS A 194 -7.78 1.80 47.77
CA LYS A 194 -7.58 1.95 49.22
C LYS A 194 -6.08 1.98 49.57
N SER A 195 -5.77 2.43 50.79
CA SER A 195 -4.52 2.96 51.35
C SER A 195 -3.20 2.18 51.20
N ASP A 196 -3.15 1.03 50.53
CA ASP A 196 -1.87 0.37 50.29
C ASP A 196 -1.16 0.99 49.08
N ALA A 197 -0.37 2.03 49.36
CA ALA A 197 0.40 2.75 48.36
C ALA A 197 1.53 1.93 47.74
N SER A 198 1.76 0.68 48.16
CA SER A 198 2.82 -0.19 47.63
C SER A 198 2.31 -1.26 46.66
N LYS A 199 0.99 -1.43 46.53
CA LYS A 199 0.41 -2.51 45.73
C LYS A 199 0.35 -2.16 44.25
N ASP A 200 0.98 -2.99 43.43
CA ASP A 200 0.73 -3.00 41.98
C ASP A 200 -0.62 -3.65 41.67
N HIS A 201 -1.38 -3.02 40.78
CA HIS A 201 -2.66 -3.52 40.31
C HIS A 201 -2.50 -4.28 39.00
N LEU A 202 -3.08 -5.47 38.93
CA LEU A 202 -3.15 -6.24 37.69
C LEU A 202 -4.30 -5.72 36.83
N VAL A 203 -3.99 -5.23 35.63
CA VAL A 203 -4.99 -4.83 34.65
C VAL A 203 -5.06 -5.85 33.53
N LEU A 204 -6.28 -6.32 33.24
CA LEU A 204 -6.60 -7.22 32.15
C LEU A 204 -7.65 -6.59 31.25
N LEU A 205 -7.30 -6.38 29.98
CA LEU A 205 -8.21 -6.00 28.91
C LEU A 205 -8.42 -7.20 27.98
N GLU A 206 -9.67 -7.48 27.65
CA GLU A 206 -10.03 -8.47 26.63
C GLU A 206 -10.99 -7.83 25.63
N SER A 207 -10.79 -8.04 24.33
CA SER A 207 -11.61 -7.44 23.28
C SER A 207 -11.81 -8.40 22.11
N PHE A 208 -13.06 -8.58 21.69
CA PHE A 208 -13.40 -9.34 20.50
C PHE A 208 -12.99 -8.59 19.23
N VAL A 209 -12.43 -9.31 18.27
CA VAL A 209 -12.11 -8.78 16.94
C VAL A 209 -12.83 -9.61 15.88
N GLY A 210 -13.63 -8.95 15.05
CA GLY A 210 -14.48 -9.63 14.08
C GLY A 210 -15.70 -10.32 14.71
N GLY A 211 -16.25 -11.30 13.98
CA GLY A 211 -17.50 -12.00 14.32
C GLY A 211 -18.18 -12.55 13.07
N ALA A 212 -19.38 -13.12 13.22
CA ALA A 212 -20.15 -13.65 12.10
C ALA A 212 -20.54 -12.55 11.09
N GLY A 213 -19.81 -12.45 9.98
CA GLY A 213 -20.13 -11.52 8.88
C GLY A 213 -19.77 -10.06 9.15
N VAL A 214 -18.78 -9.79 10.01
CA VAL A 214 -18.22 -8.45 10.29
C VAL A 214 -16.70 -8.45 10.09
N ARG A 215 -16.06 -7.29 9.86
CA ARG A 215 -14.61 -7.21 9.59
C ARG A 215 -13.76 -7.40 10.85
N THR A 216 -12.52 -7.87 10.65
CA THR A 216 -11.52 -8.10 11.70
C THR A 216 -10.71 -6.84 12.02
N GLU A 217 -11.38 -5.74 12.33
CA GLU A 217 -10.76 -4.46 12.70
C GLU A 217 -11.08 -4.09 14.14
N LEU A 218 -10.11 -3.50 14.84
CA LEU A 218 -10.30 -3.00 16.20
C LEU A 218 -11.02 -1.64 16.25
N GLY A 219 -10.82 -0.81 15.21
CA GLY A 219 -11.08 0.62 15.35
C GLY A 219 -10.17 1.24 16.43
N GLU A 220 -10.72 2.15 17.23
CA GLU A 220 -10.08 2.70 18.43
C GLU A 220 -10.42 1.83 19.64
N LEU A 221 -9.46 0.98 20.04
CA LEU A 221 -9.51 0.25 21.32
C LEU A 221 -8.56 0.95 22.30
N LEU A 222 -9.04 1.41 23.44
CA LEU A 222 -8.18 2.01 24.45
C LEU A 222 -8.71 1.84 25.88
N VAL A 223 -7.78 1.86 26.82
CA VAL A 223 -8.05 2.03 28.26
C VAL A 223 -7.35 3.30 28.72
N GLY A 224 -8.13 4.26 29.20
CA GLY A 224 -7.63 5.49 29.80
C GLY A 224 -8.00 5.59 31.27
N PHE A 225 -7.30 6.45 32.00
CA PHE A 225 -7.56 6.71 33.41
C PHE A 225 -7.25 8.18 33.77
N ALA A 226 -7.94 8.70 34.77
CA ALA A 226 -7.68 10.01 35.36
C ALA A 226 -7.82 9.90 36.87
N ARG A 227 -6.81 10.37 37.63
CA ARG A 227 -7.00 10.61 39.07
C ARG A 227 -7.93 11.81 39.24
N GLN A 228 -8.72 11.86 40.31
CA GLN A 228 -9.60 13.01 40.57
C GLN A 228 -8.82 14.34 40.48
N GLY A 229 -9.33 15.28 39.67
CA GLY A 229 -8.70 16.58 39.41
C GLY A 229 -7.51 16.58 38.43
N GLN A 230 -7.13 15.42 37.89
CA GLN A 230 -6.05 15.28 36.91
C GLN A 230 -6.61 14.98 35.51
N PRO A 231 -5.85 15.29 34.44
CA PRO A 231 -6.28 15.01 33.08
C PRO A 231 -6.28 13.51 32.76
N PHE A 232 -7.17 13.08 31.88
CA PHE A 232 -7.18 11.72 31.32
C PHE A 232 -5.89 11.40 30.57
N ARG A 233 -5.38 10.20 30.82
CA ARG A 233 -4.21 9.66 30.13
C ARG A 233 -4.42 8.20 29.75
N LEU A 234 -3.72 7.77 28.70
CA LEU A 234 -3.74 6.41 28.21
C LEU A 234 -3.02 5.49 29.19
N LEU A 235 -3.66 4.39 29.60
CA LEU A 235 -3.09 3.47 30.58
C LEU A 235 -1.73 2.96 30.11
N SER A 236 -0.72 3.15 30.97
CA SER A 236 0.66 2.72 30.77
C SER A 236 1.22 2.21 32.11
N PRO A 237 1.91 1.06 32.15
CA PRO A 237 2.65 0.60 33.33
C PRO A 237 3.63 1.65 33.88
N ASP A 238 4.32 2.35 32.98
CA ASP A 238 5.06 3.56 33.35
C ASP A 238 4.15 4.78 33.20
N THR A 239 3.58 5.24 34.33
CA THR A 239 2.64 6.37 34.36
C THR A 239 3.30 7.70 33.99
N THR A 240 4.63 7.81 34.11
CA THR A 240 5.37 9.02 33.70
C THR A 240 5.44 9.16 32.18
N ARG A 241 5.35 8.04 31.45
CA ARG A 241 5.36 7.98 29.98
C ARG A 241 3.95 7.86 29.37
N SER A 242 2.92 7.98 30.19
CA SER A 242 1.52 7.91 29.77
C SER A 242 1.15 9.12 28.90
N THR A 243 0.59 8.85 27.71
CA THR A 243 0.15 9.89 26.76
C THR A 243 -1.19 10.47 27.19
N GLY A 244 -1.36 11.79 27.16
CA GLY A 244 -2.65 12.43 27.41
C GLY A 244 -3.71 12.03 26.38
N LEU A 245 -4.99 12.15 26.74
CA LEU A 245 -6.12 11.77 25.90
C LEU A 245 -6.91 12.97 25.36
N SER A 246 -6.33 14.17 25.34
CA SER A 246 -6.93 15.27 24.56
C SER A 246 -6.94 14.92 23.07
N GLU A 247 -7.78 15.60 22.29
CA GLU A 247 -7.90 15.37 20.83
C GLU A 247 -6.53 15.41 20.12
N THR A 248 -5.74 16.45 20.40
CA THR A 248 -4.41 16.66 19.81
C THR A 248 -3.40 15.59 20.22
N GLU A 249 -3.43 15.15 21.48
CA GLU A 249 -2.51 14.14 21.99
C GLU A 249 -2.86 12.74 21.45
N TRP A 250 -4.15 12.43 21.34
CA TRP A 250 -4.61 11.17 20.75
C TRP A 250 -4.25 11.08 19.27
N ASP A 251 -4.45 12.14 18.49
CA ASP A 251 -4.05 12.15 17.07
C ASP A 251 -2.53 11.95 16.91
N ARG A 252 -1.72 12.58 17.76
CA ARG A 252 -0.27 12.37 17.79
C ARG A 252 0.07 10.92 18.12
N TYR A 253 -0.65 10.31 19.06
CA TYR A 253 -0.50 8.91 19.40
C TYR A 253 -0.85 7.99 18.22
N VAL A 254 -1.96 8.24 17.51
CA VAL A 254 -2.37 7.47 16.33
C VAL A 254 -1.26 7.43 15.29
N VAL A 255 -0.73 8.60 14.91
CA VAL A 255 0.36 8.71 13.92
C VAL A 255 1.61 7.94 14.38
N ALA A 256 1.98 8.06 15.65
CA ALA A 256 3.12 7.35 16.21
C ALA A 256 2.90 5.82 16.24
N PHE A 257 1.70 5.38 16.61
CA PHE A 257 1.31 3.97 16.66
C PHE A 257 1.37 3.35 15.26
N GLU A 258 0.81 4.01 14.24
CA GLU A 258 0.83 3.50 12.87
C GLU A 258 2.25 3.37 12.31
N LYS A 259 3.15 4.31 12.65
CA LYS A 259 4.57 4.20 12.30
C LYS A 259 5.22 3.00 12.98
N HIS A 260 4.94 2.78 14.27
CA HIS A 260 5.45 1.63 15.00
C HIS A 260 4.90 0.31 14.43
N LEU A 261 3.61 0.27 14.11
CA LEU A 261 2.95 -0.88 13.49
C LEU A 261 3.57 -1.24 12.14
N ALA A 262 3.90 -0.25 11.30
CA ALA A 262 4.59 -0.47 10.03
C ALA A 262 5.97 -1.12 10.23
N VAL A 263 6.76 -0.63 11.21
CA VAL A 263 8.07 -1.22 11.55
C VAL A 263 7.92 -2.65 12.08
N HIS A 264 6.93 -2.90 12.93
CA HIS A 264 6.67 -4.22 13.47
C HIS A 264 6.26 -5.21 12.36
N ASN A 265 5.41 -4.79 11.42
CA ASN A 265 5.05 -5.58 10.25
C ASN A 265 6.25 -5.87 9.35
N ASP A 266 7.12 -4.86 9.11
CA ASP A 266 8.36 -5.05 8.35
C ASP A 266 9.27 -6.11 8.97
N GLN A 267 9.50 -6.03 10.29
CA GLN A 267 10.34 -6.98 11.01
C GLN A 267 9.79 -8.40 10.91
N ARG A 268 8.48 -8.57 11.13
CA ARG A 268 7.83 -9.89 11.09
C ARG A 268 7.85 -10.54 9.73
N ARG A 269 7.57 -9.75 8.70
CA ARG A 269 7.62 -10.24 7.32
C ARG A 269 9.04 -10.67 6.95
N ARG A 270 10.07 -9.88 7.31
CA ARG A 270 11.50 -10.24 7.06
C ARG A 270 11.97 -11.45 7.85
N SER A 271 11.39 -11.72 9.02
CA SER A 271 11.76 -12.89 9.83
C SER A 271 10.92 -14.15 9.53
N SER A 272 9.84 -14.01 8.76
CA SER A 272 8.92 -15.12 8.50
C SER A 272 9.37 -16.12 7.43
N ASP A 273 10.44 -15.81 6.67
CA ASP A 273 10.77 -16.52 5.43
C ASP A 273 12.21 -17.11 5.32
N PRO A 274 12.87 -17.62 6.38
CA PRO A 274 14.27 -18.05 6.30
C PRO A 274 14.50 -19.18 5.27
N LEU A 275 13.59 -20.15 5.18
CA LEU A 275 13.67 -21.23 4.18
C LEU A 275 13.42 -20.72 2.76
N GLU A 276 12.56 -19.71 2.60
CA GLU A 276 12.38 -19.06 1.29
C GLU A 276 13.67 -18.36 0.86
N GLN A 277 14.33 -17.63 1.77
CA GLN A 277 15.57 -16.95 1.45
C GLN A 277 16.64 -17.92 0.95
N GLU A 278 16.78 -19.08 1.59
CA GLU A 278 17.72 -20.12 1.14
C GLU A 278 17.37 -20.64 -0.27
N TYR A 279 16.08 -20.92 -0.51
CA TYR A 279 15.59 -21.34 -1.82
C TYR A 279 15.91 -20.31 -2.91
N TRP A 280 15.60 -19.03 -2.67
CA TRP A 280 15.86 -17.95 -3.63
C TRP A 280 17.35 -17.71 -3.85
N GLN A 281 18.17 -17.76 -2.80
CA GLN A 281 19.63 -17.65 -2.94
C GLN A 281 20.20 -18.78 -3.80
N ARG A 282 19.72 -20.02 -3.62
CA ARG A 282 20.12 -21.18 -4.43
C ARG A 282 19.71 -20.98 -5.89
N ARG A 283 18.46 -20.59 -6.13
CA ARG A 283 17.95 -20.29 -7.48
C ARG A 283 18.75 -19.18 -8.16
N HIS A 284 19.12 -18.11 -7.46
CA HIS A 284 19.92 -17.01 -8.00
C HIS A 284 21.37 -17.41 -8.27
N ARG A 285 21.96 -18.33 -7.50
CA ARG A 285 23.28 -18.91 -7.83
C ARG A 285 23.23 -19.65 -9.17
N LEU A 286 22.25 -20.53 -9.35
CA LEU A 286 22.04 -21.25 -10.61
C LEU A 286 21.80 -20.29 -11.78
N ALA A 287 20.99 -19.24 -11.57
CA ALA A 287 20.75 -18.22 -12.59
C ALA A 287 22.03 -17.51 -13.03
N ARG A 288 22.94 -17.20 -12.10
CA ARG A 288 24.27 -16.62 -12.41
C ARG A 288 25.15 -17.57 -13.21
N GLU A 289 25.11 -18.87 -12.91
CA GLU A 289 25.89 -19.90 -13.63
C GLU A 289 25.38 -20.10 -15.06
N MET A 290 24.06 -19.98 -15.27
CA MET A 290 23.45 -20.11 -16.60
C MET A 290 23.65 -18.89 -17.51
N VAL A 291 23.87 -17.69 -16.94
CA VAL A 291 23.99 -16.44 -17.71
C VAL A 291 25.43 -15.96 -17.81
N GLN A 292 25.97 -16.05 -19.02
CA GLN A 292 27.32 -15.57 -19.34
C GLN A 292 27.39 -14.04 -19.32
N PRO A 293 28.44 -13.43 -18.69
CA PRO A 293 28.66 -11.99 -18.76
C PRO A 293 28.97 -11.56 -20.20
N LEU A 294 28.54 -10.36 -20.58
CA LEU A 294 28.98 -9.74 -21.83
C LEU A 294 30.18 -8.82 -21.56
N PRO A 295 31.27 -8.93 -22.34
CA PRO A 295 32.40 -8.03 -22.20
C PRO A 295 31.99 -6.59 -22.55
N LEU A 296 32.47 -5.62 -21.76
CA LEU A 296 32.20 -4.22 -22.03
C LEU A 296 32.95 -3.75 -23.29
N PRO A 297 32.32 -2.97 -24.18
CA PRO A 297 32.96 -2.49 -25.40
C PRO A 297 33.97 -1.37 -25.11
N GLY A 298 35.05 -1.28 -25.90
CA GLY A 298 36.11 -0.27 -25.76
C GLY A 298 37.03 -0.48 -24.55
N THR A 299 37.91 0.48 -24.25
CA THR A 299 38.89 0.40 -23.14
C THR A 299 38.85 1.61 -22.20
N ASP A 300 38.01 2.60 -22.48
CA ASP A 300 37.88 3.83 -21.69
C ASP A 300 37.22 3.55 -20.33
N ALA A 301 38.04 3.42 -19.29
CA ALA A 301 37.60 3.15 -17.92
C ALA A 301 36.93 4.36 -17.24
N SER A 302 37.00 5.56 -17.84
CA SER A 302 36.35 6.77 -17.30
C SER A 302 34.83 6.77 -17.55
N LEU A 303 34.35 5.90 -18.44
CA LEU A 303 32.94 5.76 -18.78
C LEU A 303 32.30 4.59 -18.03
N ALA A 304 31.12 4.84 -17.45
CA ALA A 304 30.29 3.78 -16.91
C ALA A 304 29.89 2.78 -18.03
N ALA A 305 29.54 1.56 -17.63
CA ALA A 305 29.19 0.49 -18.57
C ALA A 305 28.12 0.89 -19.60
N VAL A 306 27.06 1.58 -19.16
CA VAL A 306 25.98 2.07 -20.02
C VAL A 306 26.51 3.02 -21.09
N ASP A 307 27.38 3.96 -20.73
CA ASP A 307 27.93 4.95 -21.66
C ASP A 307 28.88 4.31 -22.67
N ARG A 308 29.65 3.29 -22.27
CA ARG A 308 30.51 2.52 -23.19
C ARG A 308 29.69 1.84 -24.28
N TRP A 309 28.57 1.21 -23.90
CA TRP A 309 27.64 0.60 -24.84
C TRP A 309 26.94 1.61 -25.76
N LEU A 310 26.48 2.75 -25.22
CA LEU A 310 25.87 3.81 -26.02
C LEU A 310 26.87 4.41 -27.02
N LYS A 311 28.13 4.63 -26.60
CA LYS A 311 29.21 5.09 -27.47
C LYS A 311 29.50 4.09 -28.58
N ALA A 312 29.63 2.81 -28.25
CA ALA A 312 29.85 1.75 -29.23
C ALA A 312 28.71 1.61 -30.25
N ALA A 313 27.47 1.92 -29.84
CA ALA A 313 26.29 1.91 -30.71
C ALA A 313 26.10 3.21 -31.51
N GLY A 314 26.95 4.22 -31.34
CA GLY A 314 26.83 5.50 -32.03
C GLY A 314 25.54 6.25 -31.71
N ALA A 315 25.14 6.27 -30.43
CA ALA A 315 23.98 7.01 -29.95
C ALA A 315 24.18 8.54 -30.11
N THR A 316 23.11 9.27 -30.43
CA THR A 316 23.11 10.74 -30.60
C THR A 316 22.90 11.45 -29.26
N GLY A 317 23.06 12.77 -29.16
CA GLY A 317 22.81 13.49 -27.89
C GLY A 317 23.91 13.37 -26.83
N SER A 318 25.08 12.83 -27.20
CA SER A 318 26.27 12.82 -26.34
C SER A 318 26.94 14.20 -26.19
N ASP A 319 26.50 15.16 -26.98
CA ASP A 319 26.85 16.58 -26.98
C ASP A 319 26.05 17.40 -25.95
N GLU A 320 24.83 16.96 -25.59
CA GLU A 320 24.01 17.62 -24.55
C GLU A 320 24.80 17.75 -23.24
N PRO A 321 24.93 18.93 -22.62
CA PRO A 321 25.79 19.10 -21.46
C PRO A 321 25.31 18.28 -20.25
N ILE A 322 26.24 17.94 -19.36
CA ILE A 322 25.90 17.37 -18.05
C ILE A 322 25.06 18.42 -17.29
N ALA A 323 23.94 17.98 -16.73
CA ALA A 323 23.07 18.84 -15.93
C ALA A 323 23.82 19.34 -14.68
N ASP A 324 23.44 20.51 -14.18
CA ASP A 324 23.92 20.99 -12.89
C ASP A 324 23.42 20.10 -11.74
N ASP A 325 23.97 20.31 -10.55
CA ASP A 325 23.72 19.47 -9.39
C ASP A 325 22.29 19.57 -8.84
N HIS A 326 21.64 20.74 -8.93
CA HIS A 326 20.24 20.90 -8.51
C HIS A 326 19.30 20.15 -9.45
N THR A 327 19.52 20.30 -10.75
CA THR A 327 18.78 19.58 -11.79
C THR A 327 18.93 18.06 -11.64
N PHE A 328 20.17 17.57 -11.49
CA PHE A 328 20.44 16.15 -11.27
C PHE A 328 19.75 15.63 -10.00
N PHE A 329 19.86 16.38 -8.90
CA PHE A 329 19.32 15.95 -7.61
C PHE A 329 17.80 15.92 -7.62
N ARG A 330 17.13 16.96 -8.15
CA ARG A 330 15.67 16.98 -8.32
C ARG A 330 15.20 15.79 -9.14
N ARG A 331 15.81 15.52 -10.30
CA ARG A 331 15.48 14.36 -11.14
C ARG A 331 15.65 13.05 -10.39
N LEU A 332 16.80 12.85 -9.75
CA LEU A 332 17.09 11.64 -8.96
C LEU A 332 16.04 11.41 -7.86
N VAL A 333 15.70 12.44 -7.08
CA VAL A 333 14.74 12.30 -5.97
C VAL A 333 13.33 12.06 -6.49
N LEU A 334 12.93 12.69 -7.60
CA LEU A 334 11.64 12.43 -8.25
C LEU A 334 11.54 11.00 -8.82
N ASP A 335 12.59 10.51 -9.49
CA ASP A 335 12.62 9.17 -10.10
C ASP A 335 12.81 8.04 -9.08
N THR A 336 13.36 8.35 -7.90
CA THR A 336 13.52 7.37 -6.82
C THR A 336 12.36 7.41 -5.84
N THR A 337 11.98 8.57 -5.31
CA THR A 337 11.02 8.70 -4.20
C THR A 337 9.65 9.22 -4.62
N GLY A 338 9.51 9.71 -5.85
CA GLY A 338 8.25 10.20 -6.37
C GLY A 338 7.81 11.56 -5.82
N VAL A 339 8.68 12.29 -5.11
CA VAL A 339 8.39 13.63 -4.58
C VAL A 339 9.57 14.55 -4.78
N VAL A 340 9.34 15.87 -4.71
CA VAL A 340 10.44 16.85 -4.69
C VAL A 340 11.30 16.70 -3.43
N PRO A 341 12.62 16.98 -3.50
CA PRO A 341 13.48 16.96 -2.32
C PRO A 341 13.10 18.04 -1.32
N THR A 342 13.14 17.69 -0.04
CA THR A 342 13.01 18.64 1.08
C THR A 342 14.26 19.50 1.24
N LEU A 343 14.15 20.66 1.89
CA LEU A 343 15.31 21.51 2.21
C LEU A 343 16.42 20.75 2.96
N THR A 344 16.06 19.88 3.91
CA THR A 344 17.04 19.07 4.65
C THR A 344 17.80 18.11 3.73
N GLU A 345 17.16 17.58 2.68
CA GLU A 345 17.81 16.70 1.72
C GLU A 345 18.70 17.46 0.75
N ILE A 346 18.28 18.66 0.32
CA ILE A 346 19.09 19.56 -0.50
C ILE A 346 20.34 19.98 0.27
N ASP A 347 20.19 20.42 1.53
CA ASP A 347 21.32 20.79 2.39
C ASP A 347 22.29 19.62 2.60
N TRP A 348 21.75 18.41 2.83
CA TRP A 348 22.56 17.21 2.96
C TRP A 348 23.40 16.95 1.69
N PHE A 349 22.77 17.09 0.52
CA PHE A 349 23.39 16.87 -0.78
C PHE A 349 24.47 17.92 -1.10
N SER A 350 24.17 19.19 -0.90
CA SER A 350 25.10 20.31 -1.15
C SER A 350 26.35 20.22 -0.28
N ARG A 351 26.23 19.69 0.95
CA ARG A 351 27.37 19.47 1.87
C ARG A 351 28.24 18.26 1.51
N ARG A 352 27.88 17.44 0.51
CA ARG A 352 28.74 16.34 0.06
C ARG A 352 29.91 16.86 -0.78
N PRO A 353 31.10 16.23 -0.72
CA PRO A 353 32.22 16.55 -1.61
C PRO A 353 31.85 16.38 -3.08
N ALA A 354 32.21 17.33 -3.95
CA ALA A 354 31.79 17.32 -5.36
C ALA A 354 32.15 16.00 -6.09
N ALA A 355 33.27 15.38 -5.77
CA ALA A 355 33.73 14.12 -6.37
C ALA A 355 32.84 12.90 -6.06
N SER A 356 32.20 12.85 -4.89
CA SER A 356 31.34 11.71 -4.47
C SER A 356 29.85 12.05 -4.42
N ARG A 357 29.51 13.35 -4.41
CA ARG A 357 28.17 13.89 -4.16
C ARG A 357 27.05 13.15 -4.89
N ARG A 358 27.17 12.95 -6.20
CA ARG A 358 26.14 12.25 -7.00
C ARG A 358 26.04 10.76 -6.66
N GLN A 359 27.17 10.10 -6.44
CA GLN A 359 27.20 8.68 -6.10
C GLN A 359 26.65 8.41 -4.69
N ASP A 360 26.95 9.30 -3.74
CA ASP A 360 26.38 9.28 -2.40
C ASP A 360 24.86 9.46 -2.45
N ALA A 361 24.38 10.40 -3.28
CA ALA A 361 22.95 10.61 -3.49
C ALA A 361 22.27 9.38 -4.11
N ILE A 362 22.83 8.82 -5.18
CA ILE A 362 22.30 7.60 -5.82
C ILE A 362 22.18 6.47 -4.79
N SER A 363 23.23 6.27 -3.98
CA SER A 363 23.25 5.22 -2.95
C SER A 363 22.20 5.45 -1.87
N ARG A 364 22.08 6.69 -1.37
CA ARG A 364 21.08 7.06 -0.36
C ARG A 364 19.66 6.87 -0.87
N PHE A 365 19.34 7.41 -2.04
CA PHE A 365 17.96 7.47 -2.54
C PHE A 365 17.48 6.15 -3.14
N LEU A 366 18.37 5.29 -3.63
CA LEU A 366 18.01 3.90 -3.94
C LEU A 366 17.71 3.09 -2.67
N ALA A 367 18.38 3.37 -1.54
CA ALA A 367 18.10 2.72 -0.26
C ALA A 367 16.85 3.28 0.44
N ASP A 368 16.27 4.37 -0.06
CA ASP A 368 15.14 5.03 0.59
C ASP A 368 13.85 4.19 0.51
N PRO A 369 13.11 4.03 1.62
CA PRO A 369 11.86 3.28 1.62
C PRO A 369 10.76 3.91 0.75
N ARG A 370 10.82 5.23 0.47
CA ARG A 370 9.88 5.93 -0.44
C ARG A 370 10.00 5.44 -1.88
N TRP A 371 11.06 4.70 -2.22
CA TRP A 371 11.13 4.01 -3.50
C TRP A 371 9.94 3.07 -3.72
N ALA A 372 9.45 2.43 -2.66
CA ALA A 372 8.22 1.64 -2.73
C ALA A 372 6.98 2.48 -3.04
N ASP A 373 6.87 3.68 -2.48
CA ASP A 373 5.73 4.58 -2.72
C ASP A 373 5.68 4.98 -4.20
N HIS A 374 6.82 5.34 -4.80
CA HIS A 374 6.89 5.74 -6.21
C HIS A 374 6.66 4.59 -7.20
N TRP A 375 7.05 3.37 -6.83
CA TRP A 375 6.91 2.21 -7.71
C TRP A 375 5.54 1.54 -7.65
N THR A 376 4.81 1.68 -6.55
CA THR A 376 3.53 0.99 -6.35
C THR A 376 2.47 1.45 -7.34
N GLY A 377 2.28 2.76 -7.53
CA GLY A 377 1.29 3.32 -8.47
C GLY A 377 1.47 2.82 -9.91
N TYR A 378 2.71 2.74 -10.37
CA TYR A 378 3.04 2.19 -11.69
C TYR A 378 2.65 0.72 -11.81
N TRP A 379 3.01 -0.11 -10.83
CA TRP A 379 2.70 -1.54 -10.87
C TRP A 379 1.22 -1.85 -10.65
N GLN A 380 0.45 -0.95 -10.02
CA GLN A 380 -1.01 -1.06 -10.00
C GLN A 380 -1.61 -0.95 -11.40
N ASP A 381 -1.07 -0.06 -12.26
CA ASP A 381 -1.52 0.04 -13.65
C ASP A 381 -1.06 -1.13 -14.51
N VAL A 382 0.21 -1.51 -14.40
CA VAL A 382 0.78 -2.63 -15.18
C VAL A 382 0.09 -3.94 -14.82
N LEU A 383 -0.33 -4.14 -13.57
CA LEU A 383 -0.98 -5.36 -13.10
C LEU A 383 -2.51 -5.28 -13.08
N ALA A 384 -3.10 -4.19 -13.57
CA ALA A 384 -4.55 -3.98 -13.60
C ALA A 384 -5.22 -4.17 -12.21
N GLU A 385 -4.62 -3.56 -11.18
CA GLU A 385 -5.15 -3.58 -9.81
C GLU A 385 -6.31 -2.59 -9.68
N ASN A 386 -7.54 -3.13 -9.59
CA ASN A 386 -8.77 -2.35 -9.71
C ASN A 386 -9.69 -2.47 -8.50
N PRO A 387 -9.25 -2.12 -7.27
CA PRO A 387 -10.16 -2.08 -6.14
C PRO A 387 -11.00 -0.80 -6.18
N GLY A 388 -12.18 -0.88 -5.59
CA GLY A 388 -13.05 0.26 -5.31
C GLY A 388 -13.61 0.16 -3.89
N ILE A 389 -14.14 1.26 -3.37
CA ILE A 389 -14.78 1.27 -2.04
C ILE A 389 -16.19 0.67 -2.03
N LEU A 390 -16.76 0.46 -3.21
CA LEU A 390 -18.02 -0.26 -3.40
C LEU A 390 -17.85 -1.74 -3.07
N LYS A 391 -18.95 -2.50 -3.23
CA LYS A 391 -18.94 -3.94 -2.97
C LYS A 391 -17.85 -4.61 -3.82
N PRO A 392 -16.98 -5.47 -3.24
CA PRO A 392 -15.97 -6.20 -4.00
C PRO A 392 -16.53 -7.01 -5.18
N LYS A 393 -17.83 -7.32 -5.14
CA LYS A 393 -18.53 -8.03 -6.20
C LYS A 393 -18.89 -7.18 -7.44
N LEU A 394 -18.77 -5.86 -7.36
CA LEU A 394 -19.12 -4.93 -8.44
C LEU A 394 -17.86 -4.52 -9.22
N ASN A 395 -17.28 -5.47 -9.97
CA ASN A 395 -16.15 -5.24 -10.86
C ASN A 395 -14.82 -4.80 -10.18
N ASN A 396 -14.62 -5.18 -8.91
CA ASN A 396 -13.35 -4.94 -8.22
C ASN A 396 -12.36 -6.11 -8.43
N THR A 397 -11.08 -5.80 -8.65
CA THR A 397 -9.94 -6.74 -8.58
C THR A 397 -8.99 -6.30 -7.46
N GLY A 398 -8.25 -7.23 -6.85
CA GLY A 398 -7.46 -6.91 -5.65
C GLY A 398 -8.33 -6.70 -4.39
N PRO A 399 -7.75 -6.20 -3.29
CA PRO A 399 -6.47 -5.52 -3.22
C PRO A 399 -5.28 -6.49 -3.09
N PHE A 400 -4.22 -6.21 -3.83
CA PHE A 400 -2.88 -6.79 -3.62
C PHE A 400 -1.78 -5.71 -3.61
N ARG A 401 -2.17 -4.43 -3.64
CA ARG A 401 -1.28 -3.26 -3.60
C ARG A 401 -0.33 -3.22 -2.41
N PHE A 402 -0.77 -3.71 -1.25
CA PHE A 402 0.08 -3.70 -0.06
C PHE A 402 1.22 -4.69 -0.17
N TRP A 403 1.00 -5.85 -0.81
CA TRP A 403 2.08 -6.76 -1.17
C TRP A 403 3.00 -6.16 -2.25
N ILE A 404 2.47 -5.40 -3.22
CA ILE A 404 3.30 -4.67 -4.19
C ILE A 404 4.26 -3.72 -3.45
N HIS A 405 3.71 -2.90 -2.56
CA HIS A 405 4.46 -1.94 -1.76
C HIS A 405 5.52 -2.62 -0.87
N GLU A 406 5.12 -3.63 -0.10
CA GLU A 406 6.05 -4.41 0.75
C GLU A 406 7.18 -5.03 -0.09
N SER A 407 6.86 -5.55 -1.28
CA SER A 407 7.86 -6.14 -2.17
C SER A 407 8.94 -5.14 -2.61
N PHE A 408 8.55 -3.92 -2.98
CA PHE A 408 9.55 -2.88 -3.33
C PHE A 408 10.27 -2.32 -2.11
N ARG A 409 9.60 -2.26 -0.96
CA ARG A 409 10.16 -1.80 0.31
C ARG A 409 11.28 -2.71 0.81
N ASP A 410 11.20 -4.02 0.53
CA ASP A 410 12.24 -4.99 0.85
C ASP A 410 13.29 -5.18 -0.25
N ASN A 411 13.17 -4.48 -1.37
CA ASN A 411 13.95 -4.77 -2.56
C ASN A 411 13.82 -6.23 -3.01
N LYS A 412 12.59 -6.76 -3.02
CA LYS A 412 12.31 -8.13 -3.45
C LYS A 412 12.78 -8.32 -4.90
N PRO A 413 13.59 -9.37 -5.17
CA PRO A 413 13.98 -9.76 -6.52
C PRO A 413 12.77 -9.88 -7.45
N ILE A 414 12.87 -9.31 -8.67
CA ILE A 414 11.70 -9.23 -9.56
C ILE A 414 11.20 -10.61 -10.02
N ASP A 415 12.07 -11.61 -10.07
CA ASP A 415 11.68 -13.01 -10.35
C ASP A 415 10.83 -13.60 -9.21
N ARG A 416 11.19 -13.31 -7.96
CA ARG A 416 10.38 -13.66 -6.78
C ARG A 416 9.05 -12.92 -6.77
N PHE A 417 9.05 -11.63 -7.06
CA PHE A 417 7.82 -10.82 -7.18
C PHE A 417 6.84 -11.45 -8.18
N VAL A 418 7.32 -11.76 -9.39
CA VAL A 418 6.50 -12.40 -10.43
C VAL A 418 6.04 -13.78 -9.98
N THR A 419 6.92 -14.58 -9.39
CA THR A 419 6.57 -15.92 -8.93
C THR A 419 5.47 -15.89 -7.89
N GLU A 420 5.57 -15.04 -6.86
CA GLU A 420 4.52 -14.90 -5.84
C GLU A 420 3.20 -14.39 -6.42
N LEU A 421 3.24 -13.46 -7.38
CA LEU A 421 2.07 -12.98 -8.11
C LEU A 421 1.38 -14.10 -8.88
N VAL A 422 2.15 -14.89 -9.63
CA VAL A 422 1.64 -16.03 -10.42
C VAL A 422 1.07 -17.09 -9.49
N LEU A 423 1.73 -17.40 -8.37
CA LEU A 423 1.27 -18.38 -7.39
C LEU A 423 -0.04 -17.98 -6.70
N MET A 424 -0.33 -16.67 -6.60
CA MET A 424 -1.56 -16.11 -6.02
C MET A 424 -1.86 -16.69 -4.62
N LYS A 425 -0.82 -16.87 -3.80
CA LYS A 425 -0.95 -17.29 -2.39
C LYS A 425 -1.23 -16.07 -1.50
N GLY A 426 -1.59 -16.31 -0.24
CA GLY A 426 -1.81 -15.25 0.73
C GLY A 426 -3.26 -14.79 0.84
N SER A 427 -3.44 -13.59 1.39
CA SER A 427 -4.72 -12.96 1.65
C SER A 427 -5.38 -12.48 0.37
N ARG A 428 -6.69 -12.72 0.28
CA ARG A 428 -7.51 -12.25 -0.84
C ARG A 428 -7.97 -10.80 -0.65
N TYR A 429 -8.21 -10.39 0.59
CA TYR A 429 -8.86 -9.11 0.92
C TYR A 429 -7.97 -8.12 1.69
N GLY A 430 -6.95 -8.63 2.37
CA GLY A 430 -6.01 -7.89 3.22
C GLY A 430 -4.74 -7.43 2.52
N GLY A 431 -4.63 -7.61 1.20
CA GLY A 431 -3.52 -7.07 0.41
C GLY A 431 -2.45 -8.06 -0.03
N GLY A 432 -2.68 -9.38 0.04
CA GLY A 432 -1.74 -10.40 -0.43
C GLY A 432 -1.89 -10.75 -1.93
N PRO A 433 -0.96 -11.53 -2.52
CA PRO A 433 -0.99 -11.90 -3.94
C PRO A 433 -2.26 -12.62 -4.40
N ALA A 434 -2.96 -13.34 -3.51
CA ALA A 434 -4.24 -13.98 -3.82
C ALA A 434 -5.32 -12.96 -4.26
N GLY A 435 -5.19 -11.69 -3.87
CA GLY A 435 -6.01 -10.60 -4.41
C GLY A 435 -5.92 -10.46 -5.93
N PHE A 436 -4.80 -10.85 -6.54
CA PHE A 436 -4.64 -10.87 -8.01
C PHE A 436 -5.59 -11.86 -8.69
N ALA A 437 -5.96 -12.96 -8.02
CA ALA A 437 -6.94 -13.93 -8.54
C ALA A 437 -8.37 -13.37 -8.59
N MET A 438 -8.65 -12.25 -7.91
CA MET A 438 -9.97 -11.62 -7.95
C MET A 438 -10.22 -11.00 -9.31
N ALA A 439 -11.35 -11.38 -9.91
CA ALA A 439 -11.93 -10.69 -11.07
C ALA A 439 -13.44 -10.88 -11.01
N THR A 440 -14.11 -10.10 -10.16
CA THR A 440 -15.54 -10.27 -9.99
C THR A 440 -16.27 -9.83 -11.25
N GLN A 441 -17.23 -10.66 -11.72
CA GLN A 441 -17.94 -10.53 -13.02
C GLN A 441 -17.12 -10.88 -14.27
N ASN A 442 -15.92 -11.47 -14.13
CA ASN A 442 -15.22 -12.10 -15.25
C ASN A 442 -15.39 -13.62 -15.18
N ASP A 443 -15.87 -14.23 -16.26
CA ASP A 443 -16.13 -15.67 -16.36
C ASP A 443 -14.95 -16.50 -16.87
N ALA A 444 -13.85 -15.87 -17.30
CA ALA A 444 -12.54 -16.50 -17.37
C ALA A 444 -11.47 -15.61 -16.71
N PRO A 445 -11.48 -15.55 -15.37
CA PRO A 445 -10.59 -14.68 -14.62
C PRO A 445 -9.11 -14.98 -14.93
N MET A 446 -8.74 -16.25 -15.07
CA MET A 446 -7.36 -16.66 -15.35
C MET A 446 -6.88 -16.26 -16.75
N ALA A 447 -7.76 -16.16 -17.76
CA ALA A 447 -7.39 -15.64 -19.07
C ALA A 447 -7.04 -14.14 -18.98
N ALA A 448 -7.81 -13.36 -18.22
CA ALA A 448 -7.44 -11.95 -17.97
C ALA A 448 -6.09 -11.83 -17.24
N LYS A 449 -5.79 -12.71 -16.28
CA LYS A 449 -4.48 -12.72 -15.59
C LYS A 449 -3.34 -13.17 -16.51
N ALA A 450 -3.57 -14.16 -17.37
CA ALA A 450 -2.60 -14.57 -18.39
C ALA A 450 -2.25 -13.42 -19.33
N HIS A 451 -3.25 -12.64 -19.79
CA HIS A 451 -3.01 -11.43 -20.57
C HIS A 451 -2.16 -10.41 -19.79
N VAL A 452 -2.51 -10.12 -18.52
CA VAL A 452 -1.72 -9.21 -17.68
C VAL A 452 -0.27 -9.67 -17.55
N LEU A 453 -0.02 -10.95 -17.26
CA LEU A 453 1.34 -11.49 -17.11
C LEU A 453 2.15 -11.42 -18.42
N GLY A 454 1.54 -11.79 -19.55
CA GLY A 454 2.18 -11.73 -20.86
C GLY A 454 2.58 -10.30 -21.25
N THR A 455 1.68 -9.34 -21.03
CA THR A 455 1.94 -7.93 -21.34
C THR A 455 2.97 -7.33 -20.37
N ALA A 456 2.81 -7.55 -19.07
CA ALA A 456 3.68 -6.98 -18.04
C ALA A 456 5.12 -7.49 -18.13
N PHE A 457 5.31 -8.79 -18.33
CA PHE A 457 6.62 -9.43 -18.14
C PHE A 457 7.25 -10.00 -19.40
N LEU A 458 6.51 -10.14 -20.51
CA LEU A 458 7.02 -10.68 -21.77
C LEU A 458 6.88 -9.72 -22.96
N GLY A 459 6.13 -8.62 -22.82
CA GLY A 459 5.81 -7.72 -23.94
C GLY A 459 4.93 -8.40 -24.99
N ILE A 460 4.07 -9.33 -24.57
CA ILE A 460 3.15 -10.11 -25.42
C ILE A 460 1.73 -9.57 -25.24
N GLN A 461 1.10 -9.17 -26.34
CA GLN A 461 -0.28 -8.70 -26.36
C GLN A 461 -1.26 -9.84 -26.64
N LEU A 462 -2.00 -10.28 -25.62
CA LEU A 462 -2.97 -11.38 -25.70
C LEU A 462 -4.44 -10.93 -25.58
N LYS A 463 -4.71 -9.62 -25.60
CA LYS A 463 -6.08 -9.10 -25.39
C LYS A 463 -7.07 -9.62 -26.44
N CYS A 464 -6.70 -9.60 -27.73
CA CYS A 464 -7.54 -10.10 -28.81
C CYS A 464 -7.74 -11.62 -28.74
N ALA A 465 -6.71 -12.34 -28.27
CA ALA A 465 -6.71 -13.78 -28.01
C ALA A 465 -7.75 -14.22 -26.95
N ARG A 466 -8.54 -13.29 -26.39
CA ARG A 466 -9.65 -13.61 -25.49
C ARG A 466 -10.80 -14.32 -26.19
N CYS A 467 -11.18 -13.87 -27.38
CA CYS A 467 -12.39 -14.33 -28.07
C CYS A 467 -12.13 -15.02 -29.42
N HIS A 468 -10.97 -14.78 -30.02
CA HIS A 468 -10.55 -15.27 -31.33
C HIS A 468 -9.03 -15.23 -31.43
N ASP A 469 -8.41 -15.83 -32.44
CA ASP A 469 -6.98 -15.66 -32.69
C ASP A 469 -6.65 -14.20 -33.03
N ALA A 470 -5.53 -13.69 -32.52
CA ALA A 470 -5.20 -12.28 -32.72
C ALA A 470 -4.98 -11.99 -34.23
N PRO A 471 -5.70 -11.02 -34.83
CA PRO A 471 -5.64 -10.77 -36.26
C PRO A 471 -4.35 -10.07 -36.69
N TYR A 472 -3.73 -9.32 -35.77
CA TYR A 472 -2.53 -8.51 -36.00
C TYR A 472 -1.33 -8.97 -35.17
N HIS A 473 -1.42 -10.13 -34.52
CA HIS A 473 -0.34 -10.72 -33.73
C HIS A 473 -0.28 -12.22 -33.99
N PRO A 474 0.88 -12.88 -33.85
CA PRO A 474 1.03 -14.32 -34.11
C PRO A 474 0.48 -15.18 -32.95
N PHE A 475 -0.43 -14.63 -32.13
CA PHE A 475 -0.90 -15.26 -30.91
C PHE A 475 -2.32 -15.81 -31.08
N ARG A 476 -2.49 -17.10 -30.83
CA ARG A 476 -3.78 -17.80 -30.90
C ARG A 476 -4.56 -17.70 -29.59
N GLN A 477 -5.87 -17.84 -29.67
CA GLN A 477 -6.75 -17.97 -28.50
C GLN A 477 -6.32 -19.13 -27.61
N GLU A 478 -5.94 -20.25 -28.22
CA GLU A 478 -5.41 -21.43 -27.53
C GLU A 478 -4.26 -21.07 -26.58
N GLN A 479 -3.29 -20.28 -27.04
CA GLN A 479 -2.12 -19.92 -26.25
C GLN A 479 -2.50 -19.10 -25.00
N LEU A 480 -3.45 -18.15 -25.12
CA LEU A 480 -3.96 -17.43 -23.95
C LEU A 480 -4.58 -18.39 -22.94
N PHE A 481 -5.39 -19.34 -23.41
CA PHE A 481 -6.10 -20.26 -22.55
C PHE A 481 -5.22 -21.39 -22.00
N ASN A 482 -4.11 -21.76 -22.66
CA ASN A 482 -3.12 -22.65 -22.08
C ASN A 482 -2.50 -22.01 -20.82
N LEU A 483 -2.09 -20.74 -20.89
CA LEU A 483 -1.61 -19.99 -19.73
C LEU A 483 -2.70 -19.88 -18.65
N ALA A 484 -3.95 -19.63 -19.05
CA ALA A 484 -5.08 -19.59 -18.13
C ALA A 484 -5.28 -20.93 -17.42
N ALA A 485 -5.12 -22.06 -18.12
CA ALA A 485 -5.23 -23.40 -17.56
C ALA A 485 -4.07 -23.70 -16.60
N MET A 486 -2.85 -23.28 -16.93
CA MET A 486 -1.71 -23.34 -16.00
C MET A 486 -1.99 -22.55 -14.71
N LEU A 487 -2.49 -21.31 -14.83
CA LEU A 487 -2.90 -20.51 -13.67
C LEU A 487 -4.03 -21.17 -12.88
N ASN A 488 -4.96 -21.86 -13.55
CA ASN A 488 -6.05 -22.59 -12.92
C ASN A 488 -5.64 -23.95 -12.33
N ARG A 489 -4.41 -24.42 -12.60
CA ARG A 489 -3.83 -25.73 -12.20
C ARG A 489 -4.54 -26.97 -12.75
N ARG A 490 -5.37 -26.81 -13.77
CA ARG A 490 -6.13 -27.90 -14.39
C ARG A 490 -6.64 -27.48 -15.77
N PRO A 491 -7.03 -28.43 -16.63
CA PRO A 491 -7.65 -28.12 -17.91
C PRO A 491 -8.83 -27.16 -17.77
N LEU A 492 -8.98 -26.26 -18.72
CA LEU A 492 -10.08 -25.31 -18.79
C LEU A 492 -10.99 -25.63 -19.96
N LYS A 493 -12.29 -25.41 -19.76
CA LYS A 493 -13.28 -25.41 -20.84
C LYS A 493 -13.43 -23.99 -21.36
N LEU A 494 -13.38 -23.80 -22.68
CA LEU A 494 -13.57 -22.48 -23.28
C LEU A 494 -14.99 -21.95 -22.95
N PRO A 495 -15.13 -20.82 -22.23
CA PRO A 495 -16.44 -20.26 -21.90
C PRO A 495 -17.16 -19.73 -23.15
N LYS A 496 -18.49 -19.83 -23.18
CA LYS A 496 -19.33 -19.29 -24.29
C LYS A 496 -19.14 -17.78 -24.52
N SER A 497 -18.81 -17.02 -23.48
CA SER A 497 -18.52 -15.59 -23.57
C SER A 497 -17.17 -15.26 -24.23
N SER A 498 -16.30 -16.27 -24.35
CA SER A 498 -14.97 -16.14 -24.94
C SER A 498 -15.01 -16.51 -26.42
N THR A 499 -16.10 -16.17 -27.09
CA THR A 499 -16.30 -16.36 -28.53
C THR A 499 -17.00 -15.15 -29.11
N LEU A 500 -16.93 -14.97 -30.43
CA LEU A 500 -17.56 -13.85 -31.11
C LEU A 500 -19.10 -13.93 -31.04
N PRO A 501 -19.79 -12.86 -30.63
CA PRO A 501 -21.24 -12.78 -30.75
C PRO A 501 -21.67 -12.87 -32.21
N GLY A 502 -22.64 -13.73 -32.54
CA GLY A 502 -23.16 -13.89 -33.91
C GLY A 502 -22.51 -15.00 -34.76
N GLY A 503 -21.52 -15.73 -34.23
CA GLY A 503 -20.90 -16.86 -34.91
C GLY A 503 -19.54 -16.53 -35.55
N PRO A 504 -18.91 -17.51 -36.23
CA PRO A 504 -17.62 -17.29 -36.88
C PRO A 504 -17.75 -16.24 -38.00
N PRO A 505 -16.73 -15.40 -38.19
CA PRO A 505 -16.75 -14.37 -39.23
C PRO A 505 -16.67 -15.01 -40.63
N SER A 506 -16.91 -14.20 -41.68
CA SER A 506 -16.79 -14.66 -43.07
C SER A 506 -15.38 -15.21 -43.37
N ALA A 507 -15.27 -16.05 -44.40
CA ALA A 507 -14.00 -16.70 -44.78
C ALA A 507 -12.87 -15.70 -45.09
N ASP A 508 -13.23 -14.49 -45.56
CA ASP A 508 -12.30 -13.41 -45.90
C ASP A 508 -11.88 -12.55 -44.69
N SER A 509 -12.32 -12.88 -43.48
CA SER A 509 -11.98 -12.12 -42.28
C SER A 509 -10.55 -12.39 -41.81
N LEU A 510 -9.85 -11.33 -41.41
CA LEU A 510 -8.58 -11.44 -40.67
C LEU A 510 -8.76 -12.06 -39.29
N VAL A 511 -9.99 -12.04 -38.76
CA VAL A 511 -10.33 -12.63 -37.47
C VAL A 511 -10.57 -14.13 -37.66
N LYS A 512 -9.72 -14.96 -37.06
CA LYS A 512 -9.83 -16.42 -37.12
C LYS A 512 -10.29 -16.99 -35.78
N VAL A 513 -11.18 -17.96 -35.79
CA VAL A 513 -11.65 -18.66 -34.59
C VAL A 513 -11.27 -20.12 -34.71
N THR A 514 -10.27 -20.56 -33.94
CA THR A 514 -9.75 -21.94 -33.99
C THR A 514 -10.29 -22.83 -32.87
N LEU A 515 -10.89 -22.24 -31.82
CA LEU A 515 -11.52 -22.98 -30.73
C LEU A 515 -13.03 -22.75 -30.66
N LYS A 516 -13.76 -23.79 -30.24
CA LYS A 516 -15.21 -23.78 -30.05
C LYS A 516 -15.56 -23.71 -28.55
N PRO A 517 -16.71 -23.12 -28.17
CA PRO A 517 -17.18 -23.16 -26.80
C PRO A 517 -17.23 -24.60 -26.26
N GLY A 518 -16.67 -24.83 -25.07
CA GLY A 518 -16.59 -26.17 -24.47
C GLY A 518 -15.37 -27.00 -24.84
N ASP A 519 -14.51 -26.54 -25.74
CA ASP A 519 -13.22 -27.18 -26.01
C ASP A 519 -12.38 -27.27 -24.74
N SER A 520 -11.72 -28.42 -24.55
CA SER A 520 -10.80 -28.65 -23.42
C SER A 520 -9.42 -28.13 -23.77
N ILE A 521 -8.84 -27.30 -22.91
CA ILE A 521 -7.54 -26.67 -23.14
C ILE A 521 -6.62 -27.04 -21.98
N GLU A 522 -5.52 -27.71 -22.32
CA GLU A 522 -4.57 -28.26 -21.36
C GLU A 522 -3.63 -27.18 -20.78
N PRO A 523 -3.16 -27.36 -19.52
CA PRO A 523 -2.26 -26.43 -18.84
C PRO A 523 -0.81 -26.56 -19.35
N THR A 524 -0.58 -26.11 -20.58
CA THR A 524 0.71 -26.21 -21.29
C THR A 524 1.36 -24.84 -21.46
N TRP A 525 2.69 -24.78 -21.54
CA TRP A 525 3.40 -23.55 -21.88
C TRP A 525 3.44 -23.36 -23.41
N PRO A 526 2.88 -22.26 -23.95
CA PRO A 526 2.74 -22.09 -25.39
C PRO A 526 3.92 -21.40 -26.08
N PHE A 527 4.92 -20.90 -25.34
CA PHE A 527 6.02 -20.06 -25.87
C PHE A 527 7.39 -20.75 -25.75
N ILE A 528 7.52 -21.93 -26.38
CA ILE A 528 8.71 -22.77 -26.27
C ILE A 528 9.99 -22.08 -26.77
N GLU A 529 9.83 -21.13 -27.69
CA GLU A 529 10.88 -20.26 -28.23
C GLU A 529 11.45 -19.28 -27.19
N LEU A 530 10.65 -18.92 -26.16
CA LEU A 530 11.11 -18.07 -25.06
C LEU A 530 11.82 -18.88 -23.99
N ALA A 531 11.28 -20.05 -23.65
CA ALA A 531 11.89 -20.98 -22.71
C ALA A 531 11.43 -22.41 -22.98
N ARG A 532 12.38 -23.33 -23.07
CA ARG A 532 12.08 -24.77 -23.18
C ARG A 532 11.60 -25.33 -21.85
N GLY A 533 10.78 -26.38 -21.93
CA GLY A 533 10.11 -27.00 -20.78
C GLY A 533 11.00 -27.78 -19.82
N ASP A 534 12.25 -28.05 -20.19
CA ASP A 534 13.24 -28.78 -19.39
C ASP A 534 13.95 -27.84 -18.41
N LEU A 535 13.29 -27.63 -17.27
CA LEU A 535 13.79 -26.76 -16.21
C LEU A 535 14.58 -27.58 -15.17
N PRO A 536 15.72 -27.05 -14.66
CA PRO A 536 16.45 -27.66 -13.54
C PRO A 536 15.52 -27.99 -12.37
N ARG A 537 15.78 -29.10 -11.67
CA ARG A 537 14.91 -29.55 -10.57
C ARG A 537 14.91 -28.56 -9.42
N GLU A 538 16.03 -27.88 -9.24
CA GLU A 538 16.36 -27.00 -8.12
C GLU A 538 15.67 -25.63 -8.19
N ILE A 539 15.07 -25.29 -9.34
CA ILE A 539 14.36 -24.01 -9.53
C ILE A 539 12.84 -24.15 -9.37
N GLN A 540 12.34 -25.32 -8.98
CA GLN A 540 10.92 -25.58 -8.70
C GLN A 540 10.77 -26.32 -7.36
N LYS A 541 9.81 -25.91 -6.53
CA LYS A 541 9.44 -26.62 -5.30
C LYS A 541 8.48 -27.76 -5.59
N ASP A 542 7.41 -27.49 -6.34
CA ASP A 542 6.44 -28.49 -6.78
C ASP A 542 6.41 -28.56 -8.31
N ARG A 543 6.93 -29.67 -8.87
CA ARG A 543 6.96 -29.90 -10.33
C ARG A 543 5.59 -30.30 -10.89
N GLY A 544 4.66 -30.71 -10.03
CA GLY A 544 3.28 -31.05 -10.39
C GLY A 544 2.36 -29.84 -10.45
N ASP A 545 2.73 -28.72 -9.80
CA ASP A 545 1.93 -27.49 -9.83
C ASP A 545 2.14 -26.72 -11.15
N ALA A 546 1.15 -26.78 -12.04
CA ALA A 546 1.19 -26.05 -13.32
C ALA A 546 1.35 -24.53 -13.15
N ARG A 547 0.89 -23.95 -12.04
CA ARG A 547 1.05 -22.52 -11.74
C ARG A 547 2.49 -22.19 -11.35
N GLU A 548 3.16 -23.07 -10.60
CA GLU A 548 4.58 -22.94 -10.29
C GLU A 548 5.46 -23.17 -11.52
N ARG A 549 5.08 -24.12 -12.38
CA ARG A 549 5.74 -24.33 -13.67
C ARG A 549 5.65 -23.06 -14.54
N LEU A 550 4.47 -22.44 -14.62
CA LEU A 550 4.30 -21.17 -15.33
C LEU A 550 5.20 -20.06 -14.77
N ALA A 551 5.18 -19.85 -13.45
CA ALA A 551 6.01 -18.86 -12.78
C ALA A 551 7.50 -19.06 -13.12
N THR A 552 7.94 -20.31 -13.11
CA THR A 552 9.33 -20.67 -13.40
C THR A 552 9.70 -20.45 -14.85
N LEU A 553 8.83 -20.77 -15.82
CA LEU A 553 9.09 -20.55 -17.24
C LEU A 553 9.14 -19.06 -17.60
N VAL A 554 8.27 -18.24 -17.00
CA VAL A 554 8.30 -16.78 -17.17
C VAL A 554 9.61 -16.21 -16.63
N THR A 555 10.05 -16.64 -15.46
CA THR A 555 11.20 -16.04 -14.74
C THR A 555 12.52 -16.80 -14.92
N SER A 556 12.55 -17.79 -15.82
CA SER A 556 13.72 -18.63 -16.06
C SER A 556 14.90 -17.79 -16.58
N PRO A 557 16.15 -18.08 -16.17
CA PRO A 557 17.35 -17.49 -16.78
C PRO A 557 17.45 -17.78 -18.28
N ALA A 558 16.89 -18.90 -18.75
CA ALA A 558 16.82 -19.23 -20.18
C ALA A 558 15.81 -18.36 -20.95
N ASN A 559 14.86 -17.73 -20.25
CA ASN A 559 13.91 -16.80 -20.83
C ASN A 559 14.52 -15.39 -20.91
N HIS A 560 15.29 -15.12 -21.97
CA HIS A 560 15.94 -13.81 -22.15
C HIS A 560 14.93 -12.67 -22.38
N ARG A 561 13.67 -12.98 -22.74
CA ARG A 561 12.63 -11.95 -22.93
C ARG A 561 12.26 -11.27 -21.62
N PHE A 562 12.13 -12.04 -20.54
CA PHE A 562 11.74 -11.52 -19.24
C PHE A 562 12.64 -10.39 -18.70
N PRO A 563 13.97 -10.60 -18.51
CA PRO A 563 14.83 -9.55 -17.99
C PRO A 563 14.92 -8.35 -18.94
N ARG A 564 14.89 -8.56 -20.26
CA ARG A 564 14.87 -7.47 -21.24
C ARG A 564 13.58 -6.64 -21.16
N ALA A 565 12.42 -7.28 -20.99
CA ALA A 565 11.15 -6.59 -20.82
C ALA A 565 11.15 -5.70 -19.55
N VAL A 566 11.64 -6.25 -18.44
CA VAL A 566 11.78 -5.50 -17.17
C VAL A 566 12.76 -4.33 -17.30
N VAL A 567 13.94 -4.56 -17.89
CA VAL A 567 14.95 -3.50 -18.11
C VAL A 567 14.43 -2.40 -19.03
N ASN A 568 13.71 -2.74 -20.10
CA ASN A 568 13.12 -1.76 -21.00
C ASN A 568 12.13 -0.83 -20.26
N ARG A 569 11.36 -1.39 -19.31
CA ARG A 569 10.46 -0.60 -18.45
C ARG A 569 11.22 0.33 -17.50
N LEU A 570 12.29 -0.16 -16.85
CA LEU A 570 13.15 0.68 -16.01
C LEU A 570 13.73 1.84 -16.83
N TRP A 571 14.31 1.52 -17.99
CA TRP A 571 14.93 2.49 -18.90
C TRP A 571 13.94 3.55 -19.36
N LYS A 572 12.77 3.13 -19.86
CA LYS A 572 11.71 4.06 -20.30
C LYS A 572 11.21 4.94 -19.18
N ARG A 573 11.08 4.42 -17.96
CA ARG A 573 10.66 5.22 -16.80
C ARG A 573 11.67 6.30 -16.45
N TYR A 574 12.98 6.04 -16.53
CA TYR A 574 13.98 7.02 -16.11
C TYR A 574 14.38 8.00 -17.22
N LEU A 575 14.53 7.52 -18.45
CA LEU A 575 14.96 8.36 -19.58
C LEU A 575 13.81 8.86 -20.46
N GLY A 576 12.58 8.39 -20.25
CA GLY A 576 11.40 8.84 -21.01
C GLY A 576 11.25 8.24 -22.41
N TRP A 577 12.12 7.30 -22.81
CA TRP A 577 12.04 6.57 -24.07
C TRP A 577 12.49 5.11 -23.86
N GLY A 578 11.92 4.15 -24.60
CA GLY A 578 12.26 2.72 -24.47
C GLY A 578 13.25 2.24 -25.54
N PHE A 579 14.01 1.18 -25.25
CA PHE A 579 14.74 0.43 -26.28
C PHE A 579 13.79 -0.13 -27.33
N VAL A 580 12.69 -0.73 -26.86
CA VAL A 580 11.46 -0.97 -27.61
C VAL A 580 10.44 0.01 -27.06
N ASP A 581 9.94 0.91 -27.90
CA ASP A 581 9.14 2.02 -27.37
C ASP A 581 7.79 1.55 -26.80
N SER A 582 7.14 0.60 -27.49
CA SER A 582 6.01 -0.11 -26.89
C SER A 582 6.51 -1.15 -25.88
N VAL A 583 6.45 -0.78 -24.61
CA VAL A 583 6.83 -1.65 -23.49
C VAL A 583 5.90 -2.85 -23.28
N ASP A 584 4.66 -2.75 -23.78
CA ASP A 584 3.57 -3.71 -23.59
C ASP A 584 3.39 -4.67 -24.79
N ASP A 585 3.92 -4.30 -25.96
CA ASP A 585 3.79 -5.08 -27.19
C ASP A 585 5.07 -4.97 -28.00
N TRP A 586 5.82 -6.07 -28.08
CA TRP A 586 7.11 -6.14 -28.78
C TRP A 586 7.00 -6.82 -30.15
N HIS A 587 5.78 -7.17 -30.58
CA HIS A 587 5.59 -7.77 -31.90
C HIS A 587 6.10 -6.80 -32.99
N ASP A 588 6.89 -7.35 -33.92
CA ASP A 588 7.54 -6.68 -35.05
C ASP A 588 8.44 -5.48 -34.72
N GLN A 589 8.75 -5.25 -33.44
CA GLN A 589 9.63 -4.18 -33.02
C GLN A 589 11.04 -4.68 -32.67
N LYS A 590 12.03 -3.99 -33.23
CA LYS A 590 13.45 -4.22 -32.92
C LYS A 590 13.96 -3.17 -31.93
N PRO A 591 14.71 -3.57 -30.89
CA PRO A 591 15.27 -2.60 -29.95
C PRO A 591 16.34 -1.74 -30.63
N VAL A 592 16.37 -0.43 -30.32
CA VAL A 592 17.33 0.51 -30.92
C VAL A 592 18.78 0.31 -30.45
N TYR A 593 18.99 -0.29 -29.28
CA TYR A 593 20.31 -0.64 -28.72
C TYR A 593 20.28 -2.10 -28.20
N PRO A 594 20.25 -3.10 -29.10
CA PRO A 594 20.01 -4.50 -28.74
C PRO A 594 21.06 -5.05 -27.76
N LEU A 595 22.34 -4.70 -27.96
CA LEU A 595 23.43 -5.19 -27.13
C LEU A 595 23.44 -4.56 -25.73
N LEU A 596 23.09 -3.27 -25.61
CA LEU A 596 22.92 -2.63 -24.30
C LEU A 596 21.74 -3.23 -23.54
N LEU A 597 20.62 -3.47 -24.21
CA LEU A 597 19.45 -4.13 -23.63
C LEU A 597 19.79 -5.56 -23.18
N ASP A 598 20.55 -6.31 -23.98
CA ASP A 598 21.01 -7.65 -23.59
C ASP A 598 21.96 -7.60 -22.39
N TYR A 599 22.93 -6.68 -22.39
CA TYR A 599 23.85 -6.47 -21.29
C TYR A 599 23.12 -6.16 -19.98
N LEU A 600 22.25 -5.16 -19.97
CA LEU A 600 21.46 -4.80 -18.78
C LEU A 600 20.52 -5.93 -18.35
N GLY A 601 19.94 -6.69 -19.30
CA GLY A 601 19.13 -7.87 -19.01
C GLY A 601 19.92 -8.96 -18.30
N ARG A 602 21.16 -9.22 -18.73
CA ARG A 602 22.05 -10.18 -18.08
C ARG A 602 22.53 -9.69 -16.72
N GLU A 603 22.82 -8.41 -16.57
CA GLU A 603 23.16 -7.83 -15.26
C GLU A 603 21.99 -7.88 -14.28
N LEU A 604 20.74 -7.74 -14.75
CA LEU A 604 19.57 -8.00 -13.91
C LEU A 604 19.58 -9.45 -13.39
N VAL A 605 19.78 -10.45 -14.25
CA VAL A 605 19.84 -11.85 -13.79
C VAL A 605 21.03 -12.08 -12.86
N ARG A 606 22.21 -11.57 -13.21
CA ARG A 606 23.47 -11.78 -12.46
C ARG A 606 23.44 -11.14 -11.07
N SER A 607 22.79 -9.99 -10.92
CA SER A 607 22.57 -9.34 -9.63
C SER A 607 21.54 -10.05 -8.74
N GLY A 608 20.96 -11.17 -9.19
CA GLY A 608 19.87 -11.85 -8.48
C GLY A 608 18.52 -11.15 -8.69
N TYR A 609 18.29 -10.63 -9.90
CA TYR A 609 17.06 -9.93 -10.29
C TYR A 609 16.79 -8.65 -9.48
N ASP A 610 17.85 -7.94 -9.07
CA ASP A 610 17.78 -6.69 -8.32
C ASP A 610 17.49 -5.48 -9.23
N LEU A 611 16.29 -4.92 -9.14
CA LEU A 611 15.91 -3.73 -9.91
C LEU A 611 16.77 -2.50 -9.56
N LYS A 612 17.16 -2.36 -8.29
CA LYS A 612 17.96 -1.21 -7.83
C LYS A 612 19.40 -1.30 -8.31
N HIS A 613 19.90 -2.50 -8.58
CA HIS A 613 21.20 -2.68 -9.24
C HIS A 613 21.20 -2.05 -10.64
N VAL A 614 20.22 -2.39 -11.48
CA VAL A 614 20.08 -1.81 -12.82
C VAL A 614 19.80 -0.31 -12.76
N ALA A 615 18.93 0.14 -11.84
CA ALA A 615 18.67 1.57 -11.65
C ALA A 615 19.94 2.35 -11.31
N ARG A 616 20.81 1.81 -10.46
CA ARG A 616 22.13 2.41 -10.16
C ARG A 616 22.98 2.55 -11.41
N MET A 617 23.05 1.51 -12.25
CA MET A 617 23.80 1.58 -13.51
C MET A 617 23.28 2.68 -14.44
N ILE A 618 21.95 2.88 -14.49
CA ILE A 618 21.33 3.94 -15.27
C ILE A 618 21.69 5.31 -14.67
N PHE A 619 21.47 5.51 -13.37
CA PHE A 619 21.70 6.81 -12.70
C PHE A 619 23.17 7.24 -12.68
N SER A 620 24.10 6.28 -12.60
CA SER A 620 25.54 6.55 -12.68
C SER A 620 26.01 6.85 -14.10
N SER A 621 25.19 6.65 -15.13
CA SER A 621 25.58 6.93 -16.51
C SER A 621 25.55 8.43 -16.85
N ARG A 622 26.44 8.87 -17.74
CA ARG A 622 26.37 10.23 -18.32
C ARG A 622 25.05 10.41 -19.04
N ALA A 623 24.52 9.39 -19.71
CA ALA A 623 23.22 9.46 -20.37
C ALA A 623 22.07 9.90 -19.44
N TYR A 624 22.03 9.43 -18.19
CA TYR A 624 21.03 9.90 -17.22
C TYR A 624 21.34 11.31 -16.68
N GLN A 625 22.62 11.65 -16.56
CA GLN A 625 23.09 12.90 -15.95
C GLN A 625 23.10 14.11 -16.89
N ARG A 626 22.80 13.93 -18.18
CA ARG A 626 22.68 15.04 -19.15
C ARG A 626 21.40 15.85 -18.97
N ARG A 627 21.38 17.07 -19.51
CA ARG A 627 20.14 17.87 -19.60
C ARG A 627 19.09 17.13 -20.42
N SER A 628 17.82 17.30 -20.04
CA SER A 628 16.72 16.66 -20.76
C SER A 628 16.44 17.36 -22.08
N ARG A 629 16.13 16.58 -23.12
CA ARG A 629 15.72 17.09 -24.43
C ARG A 629 14.20 17.24 -24.51
N PRO A 630 13.67 18.17 -25.32
CA PRO A 630 12.23 18.28 -25.57
C PRO A 630 11.64 16.97 -26.12
N ALA A 631 10.36 16.70 -25.83
CA ALA A 631 9.69 15.47 -26.29
C ALA A 631 9.63 15.33 -27.83
N SER A 632 9.56 16.45 -28.56
CA SER A 632 9.59 16.48 -30.03
C SER A 632 10.84 15.80 -30.61
N SER A 633 11.96 15.84 -29.89
CA SER A 633 13.21 15.22 -30.35
C SER A 633 13.16 13.69 -30.51
N GLN A 634 12.10 13.01 -30.02
CA GLN A 634 11.86 11.60 -30.31
C GLN A 634 11.30 11.34 -31.72
N ALA A 635 10.47 12.26 -32.24
CA ALA A 635 9.78 12.07 -33.52
C ALA A 635 10.74 12.24 -34.71
N ASP A 636 11.77 13.08 -34.54
CA ASP A 636 12.66 13.51 -35.62
C ASP A 636 13.94 12.65 -35.77
N ALA A 637 14.16 11.66 -34.91
CA ALA A 637 15.46 11.00 -34.80
C ALA A 637 15.47 9.54 -35.29
N VAL A 638 16.19 9.29 -36.39
CA VAL A 638 16.53 7.93 -36.90
C VAL A 638 17.29 7.10 -35.85
N ARG A 639 17.97 7.75 -34.89
CA ARG A 639 18.64 7.13 -33.72
C ARG A 639 18.21 7.84 -32.42
N ARG A 640 17.89 7.08 -31.38
CA ARG A 640 17.44 7.62 -30.09
C ARG A 640 18.56 8.41 -29.37
N PRO A 641 18.22 9.36 -28.46
CA PRO A 641 19.21 10.16 -27.76
C PRO A 641 19.82 9.43 -26.55
N ALA A 642 21.13 9.58 -26.34
CA ALA A 642 21.86 9.25 -25.13
C ALA A 642 21.67 10.32 -24.03
N ALA A 643 20.44 10.78 -23.86
CA ALA A 643 20.01 11.76 -22.87
C ALA A 643 18.55 11.49 -22.47
N PRO A 644 18.07 12.01 -21.33
CA PRO A 644 16.67 11.89 -20.94
C PRO A 644 15.79 12.77 -21.84
N ILE A 645 14.56 12.35 -22.03
CA ILE A 645 13.49 13.17 -22.62
C ILE A 645 12.70 13.81 -21.49
N ARG A 646 12.37 15.09 -21.63
CA ARG A 646 11.56 15.83 -20.66
C ARG A 646 10.23 15.12 -20.45
N ARG A 647 9.91 14.82 -19.19
CA ARG A 647 8.68 14.13 -18.79
C ARG A 647 7.85 15.01 -17.87
N ARG A 648 6.53 15.00 -18.06
CA ARG A 648 5.61 15.52 -17.05
C ARG A 648 5.63 14.59 -15.84
N LEU A 649 5.51 15.15 -14.65
CA LEU A 649 5.32 14.37 -13.44
C LEU A 649 4.00 13.57 -13.52
N THR A 650 4.02 12.37 -12.95
CA THR A 650 2.80 11.57 -12.78
C THR A 650 1.83 12.26 -11.83
N ALA A 651 0.55 11.92 -11.92
CA ALA A 651 -0.48 12.42 -10.99
C ALA A 651 -0.08 12.26 -9.52
N GLU A 652 0.46 11.10 -9.15
CA GLU A 652 0.96 10.81 -7.82
C GLU A 652 2.13 11.73 -7.44
N GLN A 653 3.09 11.94 -8.34
CA GLN A 653 4.22 12.84 -8.10
C GLN A 653 3.77 14.28 -7.87
N ILE A 654 2.77 14.77 -8.63
CA ILE A 654 2.21 16.12 -8.45
C ILE A 654 1.59 16.23 -7.06
N VAL A 655 0.62 15.37 -6.76
CA VAL A 655 -0.14 15.44 -5.50
C VAL A 655 0.75 15.20 -4.29
N ASP A 656 1.59 14.16 -4.31
CA ASP A 656 2.46 13.86 -3.16
C ASP A 656 3.49 14.98 -2.96
N SER A 657 4.00 15.62 -4.02
CA SER A 657 4.89 16.77 -3.90
C SER A 657 4.20 18.01 -3.31
N LEU A 658 2.93 18.28 -3.62
CA LEU A 658 2.17 19.36 -2.98
C LEU A 658 2.09 19.17 -1.45
N PHE A 659 1.86 17.93 -1.00
CA PHE A 659 1.81 17.61 0.42
C PHE A 659 3.20 17.60 1.08
N VAL A 660 4.27 17.27 0.34
CA VAL A 660 5.65 17.42 0.83
C VAL A 660 6.05 18.89 0.95
N VAL A 661 5.74 19.72 -0.04
CA VAL A 661 6.00 21.17 -0.02
C VAL A 661 5.25 21.83 1.13
N SER A 662 3.98 21.49 1.33
CA SER A 662 3.23 22.06 2.46
C SER A 662 3.63 21.47 3.82
N GLY A 663 4.23 20.27 3.84
CA GLY A 663 4.48 19.50 5.06
C GLY A 663 3.21 18.94 5.70
N LYS A 664 2.05 19.12 5.06
CA LYS A 664 0.74 18.73 5.59
C LYS A 664 0.45 17.27 5.27
N SER A 665 -0.33 16.63 6.14
CA SER A 665 -0.91 15.33 5.79
C SER A 665 -2.16 15.52 4.92
N MET A 666 -2.46 14.51 4.09
CA MET A 666 -3.63 14.54 3.20
C MET A 666 -4.96 14.63 3.95
N ARG A 667 -5.01 14.21 5.23
CA ARG A 667 -6.18 14.26 6.13
C ARG A 667 -7.47 13.85 5.41
N THR A 668 -7.51 12.71 4.75
CA THR A 668 -8.71 12.22 4.05
C THR A 668 -9.56 11.31 4.95
N GLU A 669 -10.78 10.97 4.51
CA GLU A 669 -11.59 9.96 5.19
C GLU A 669 -11.03 8.55 4.98
N TYR A 670 -11.50 7.60 5.79
CA TYR A 670 -11.30 6.18 5.51
C TYR A 670 -11.94 5.80 4.18
N LEU A 671 -11.21 5.05 3.35
CA LEU A 671 -11.69 4.53 2.08
C LEU A 671 -12.55 3.27 2.31
N THR A 672 -13.75 3.52 2.83
CA THR A 672 -14.80 2.53 3.07
C THR A 672 -16.16 3.19 3.19
N LEU A 673 -17.22 2.48 2.82
CA LEU A 673 -18.61 2.89 3.08
C LEU A 673 -19.15 2.33 4.41
N ASP A 674 -18.40 1.44 5.07
CA ASP A 674 -18.78 0.83 6.35
C ASP A 674 -17.70 1.11 7.41
N PRO A 675 -17.50 2.38 7.84
CA PRO A 675 -16.47 2.73 8.82
C PRO A 675 -16.66 2.06 10.20
N GLU A 676 -17.87 1.60 10.50
CA GLU A 676 -18.23 0.89 11.72
C GLU A 676 -17.82 -0.60 11.69
N GLY A 677 -17.46 -1.13 10.51
CA GLY A 677 -17.01 -2.52 10.34
C GLY A 677 -18.12 -3.56 10.54
N ARG A 678 -19.39 -3.18 10.37
CA ARG A 678 -20.58 -4.03 10.64
C ARG A 678 -20.89 -5.00 9.49
N ARG A 679 -20.10 -5.00 8.40
CA ARG A 679 -20.21 -5.93 7.26
C ARG A 679 -18.93 -6.72 7.05
N GLY A 680 -19.01 -7.87 6.38
CA GLY A 680 -17.84 -8.69 6.08
C GLY A 680 -16.98 -8.11 4.94
N SER A 681 -15.70 -8.50 4.89
CA SER A 681 -14.75 -8.05 3.85
C SER A 681 -15.14 -8.44 2.43
N ASN A 682 -16.04 -9.43 2.27
CA ASN A 682 -16.63 -9.80 0.98
C ASN A 682 -17.74 -8.82 0.51
N THR A 683 -18.15 -7.88 1.36
CA THR A 683 -19.21 -6.89 1.12
C THR A 683 -18.66 -5.48 1.10
N PHE A 684 -17.85 -5.07 2.07
CA PHE A 684 -17.14 -3.79 2.05
C PHE A 684 -15.73 -3.99 2.55
N LEU A 685 -14.74 -3.50 1.79
CA LEU A 685 -13.37 -3.43 2.25
C LEU A 685 -13.14 -2.15 3.04
N ASN A 686 -12.11 -2.16 3.87
CA ASN A 686 -11.52 -0.95 4.42
C ASN A 686 -10.10 -0.85 3.90
N LEU A 687 -9.84 0.16 3.08
CA LEU A 687 -8.52 0.39 2.49
C LEU A 687 -7.68 1.39 3.31
N GLY A 688 -8.16 1.76 4.50
CA GLY A 688 -7.46 2.66 5.42
C GLY A 688 -7.66 4.13 5.07
N VAL A 689 -6.82 4.99 5.67
CA VAL A 689 -6.75 6.42 5.39
C VAL A 689 -5.51 6.68 4.54
N PRO A 690 -5.66 7.14 3.29
CA PRO A 690 -4.55 7.43 2.40
C PRO A 690 -3.60 8.50 2.94
N ARG A 691 -2.30 8.22 2.83
CA ARG A 691 -1.18 9.12 3.12
C ARG A 691 -0.28 9.35 1.90
N ARG A 692 -0.47 8.53 0.86
CA ARG A 692 0.19 8.61 -0.44
C ARG A 692 -0.83 8.43 -1.54
N SER A 693 -0.57 9.03 -2.68
CA SER A 693 -1.50 9.03 -3.82
C SER A 693 -1.80 7.61 -4.36
N TRP A 694 -0.84 6.68 -4.27
CA TRP A 694 -1.04 5.29 -4.71
C TRP A 694 -2.08 4.51 -3.86
N GLU A 695 -2.37 4.98 -2.64
CA GLU A 695 -3.32 4.31 -1.72
C GLU A 695 -4.77 4.61 -2.07
N PHE A 696 -5.06 5.62 -2.91
CA PHE A 696 -6.41 5.95 -3.35
C PHE A 696 -7.01 4.89 -4.27
N VAL A 697 -8.35 4.92 -4.39
CA VAL A 697 -9.14 4.05 -5.26
C VAL A 697 -10.29 4.81 -5.89
N ALA A 698 -10.96 4.19 -6.87
CA ALA A 698 -12.26 4.66 -7.32
C ALA A 698 -13.23 4.77 -6.13
N LEU A 699 -13.79 5.97 -5.95
CA LEU A 699 -14.78 6.23 -4.92
C LEU A 699 -16.18 5.81 -5.40
N SER A 700 -16.57 6.14 -6.64
CA SER A 700 -17.79 5.69 -7.33
C SER A 700 -19.05 5.66 -6.45
N ASN A 701 -19.14 6.58 -5.49
CA ASN A 701 -20.11 6.61 -4.40
C ASN A 701 -21.13 7.74 -4.53
N GLU A 702 -20.89 8.71 -5.43
CA GLU A 702 -21.62 9.99 -5.40
C GLU A 702 -22.83 10.05 -6.33
N ARG A 703 -22.84 9.31 -7.46
CA ARG A 703 -23.79 9.58 -8.56
C ARG A 703 -25.27 9.53 -8.13
N ASP A 704 -25.63 8.74 -7.12
CA ASP A 704 -27.02 8.63 -6.63
C ASP A 704 -27.18 8.78 -5.10
N ARG A 705 -26.10 9.05 -4.33
CA ARG A 705 -26.14 9.04 -2.84
C ARG A 705 -25.14 10.03 -2.18
N PRO A 706 -25.45 11.34 -2.11
CA PRO A 706 -24.57 12.35 -1.49
C PRO A 706 -24.16 12.04 -0.04
N ALA A 707 -25.01 11.34 0.72
CA ALA A 707 -24.69 10.86 2.07
C ALA A 707 -23.49 9.90 2.15
N LEU A 708 -23.05 9.32 1.04
CA LEU A 708 -21.89 8.42 0.99
C LEU A 708 -20.64 9.09 0.40
N ALA A 709 -20.71 10.36 0.01
CA ALA A 709 -19.58 11.14 -0.49
C ALA A 709 -18.40 11.13 0.49
N LEU A 710 -17.17 11.13 -0.03
CA LEU A 710 -15.94 11.24 0.74
C LEU A 710 -15.20 12.51 0.28
N PRO A 711 -15.73 13.72 0.60
CA PRO A 711 -15.29 14.96 -0.03
C PRO A 711 -13.81 15.26 0.16
N ALA A 712 -13.19 14.89 1.29
CA ALA A 712 -11.76 15.10 1.45
C ALA A 712 -10.95 14.17 0.54
N ALA A 713 -11.31 12.89 0.45
CA ALA A 713 -10.68 11.96 -0.49
C ALA A 713 -10.94 12.37 -1.96
N GLN A 714 -12.17 12.77 -2.28
CA GLN A 714 -12.59 13.23 -3.60
C GLN A 714 -11.76 14.42 -4.05
N SER A 715 -11.51 15.41 -3.17
CA SER A 715 -10.69 16.58 -3.51
C SER A 715 -9.28 16.23 -3.99
N VAL A 716 -8.70 15.14 -3.48
CA VAL A 716 -7.38 14.64 -3.92
C VAL A 716 -7.51 13.83 -5.21
N VAL A 717 -8.53 12.97 -5.29
CA VAL A 717 -8.83 12.16 -6.49
C VAL A 717 -9.08 13.04 -7.72
N ASP A 718 -9.73 14.19 -7.58
CA ASP A 718 -9.99 15.12 -8.68
C ASP A 718 -8.69 15.63 -9.32
N VAL A 719 -7.70 16.00 -8.50
CA VAL A 719 -6.37 16.40 -8.99
C VAL A 719 -5.67 15.21 -9.64
N LEU A 720 -5.74 14.02 -9.02
CA LEU A 720 -5.15 12.81 -9.61
C LEU A 720 -5.72 12.55 -11.01
N LEU A 721 -7.04 12.60 -11.17
CA LEU A 721 -7.74 12.39 -12.44
C LEU A 721 -7.34 13.42 -13.49
N ALA A 722 -7.23 14.70 -13.12
CA ALA A 722 -6.80 15.75 -14.04
C ALA A 722 -5.42 15.47 -14.66
N PHE A 723 -4.53 14.82 -13.90
CA PHE A 723 -3.17 14.43 -14.34
C PHE A 723 -3.08 12.98 -14.84
N GLY A 724 -4.21 12.40 -15.29
CA GLY A 724 -4.25 11.12 -16.00
C GLY A 724 -4.23 9.89 -15.10
N TRP A 725 -4.41 10.04 -13.78
CA TRP A 725 -4.60 8.89 -12.88
C TRP A 725 -5.83 8.09 -13.28
N ARG A 726 -5.75 6.76 -13.13
CA ARG A 726 -6.83 5.85 -13.51
C ARG A 726 -7.59 5.40 -12.28
N ALA A 727 -8.80 5.92 -12.08
CA ALA A 727 -9.69 5.41 -11.04
C ALA A 727 -10.06 3.94 -11.26
N SER A 728 -10.25 3.55 -12.53
CA SER A 728 -10.56 2.18 -12.94
C SER A 728 -9.44 1.59 -13.80
N ARG A 729 -9.02 0.36 -13.49
CA ARG A 729 -7.93 -0.37 -14.15
C ARG A 729 -8.38 -1.75 -14.66
N PRO A 730 -9.34 -1.83 -15.59
CA PRO A 730 -9.85 -3.12 -16.09
C PRO A 730 -8.82 -3.89 -16.93
N HIS A 731 -7.79 -3.21 -17.41
CA HIS A 731 -6.76 -3.75 -18.29
C HIS A 731 -5.37 -3.25 -17.89
N PRO A 732 -4.31 -4.07 -18.14
CA PRO A 732 -2.94 -3.65 -17.90
C PRO A 732 -2.60 -2.46 -18.81
N THR A 733 -1.91 -1.46 -18.28
CA THR A 733 -1.48 -0.29 -19.05
C THR A 733 -0.19 0.25 -18.47
N THR A 734 0.78 0.55 -19.32
CA THR A 734 2.04 1.14 -18.85
C THR A 734 2.13 2.64 -19.04
N LEU A 735 1.52 3.16 -20.11
CA LEU A 735 1.51 4.58 -20.43
C LEU A 735 0.10 5.11 -20.21
N ARG A 736 -0.04 6.01 -19.25
CA ARG A 736 -1.29 6.76 -19.04
C ARG A 736 -1.48 7.79 -20.14
N ASP A 737 -2.70 8.27 -20.29
CA ASP A 737 -2.99 9.38 -21.19
C ASP A 737 -2.17 10.60 -20.76
N GLY A 738 -1.28 11.01 -21.67
CA GLY A 738 -0.37 12.13 -21.50
C GLY A 738 -0.95 13.45 -21.98
N THR A 739 -2.13 13.44 -22.60
CA THR A 739 -2.73 14.61 -23.26
C THR A 739 -2.72 15.83 -22.36
N THR A 740 -2.27 16.95 -22.90
CA THR A 740 -2.32 18.25 -22.23
C THR A 740 -3.75 18.77 -22.34
N THR A 741 -4.34 19.11 -21.20
CA THR A 741 -5.70 19.64 -21.14
C THR A 741 -5.73 20.89 -20.27
N VAL A 742 -6.67 21.79 -20.53
CA VAL A 742 -6.89 22.98 -19.68
C VAL A 742 -7.28 22.61 -18.24
N LEU A 743 -7.80 21.39 -18.02
CA LEU A 743 -8.17 20.90 -16.71
C LEU A 743 -6.96 20.73 -15.78
N GLN A 744 -5.77 20.43 -16.31
CA GLN A 744 -4.55 20.23 -15.51
C GLN A 744 -4.15 21.50 -14.74
N PRO A 745 -3.87 22.64 -15.39
CA PRO A 745 -3.55 23.87 -14.69
C PRO A 745 -4.74 24.37 -13.85
N LEU A 746 -5.99 24.21 -14.30
CA LEU A 746 -7.17 24.61 -13.53
C LEU A 746 -7.32 23.82 -12.22
N ALA A 747 -7.11 22.50 -12.25
CA ALA A 747 -7.16 21.65 -11.06
C ALA A 747 -6.01 21.96 -10.10
N LEU A 748 -4.80 22.18 -10.63
CA LEU A 748 -3.65 22.56 -9.80
C LEU A 748 -3.87 23.92 -9.12
N ALA A 749 -4.44 24.88 -9.84
CA ALA A 749 -4.68 26.24 -9.33
C ALA A 749 -5.85 26.33 -8.34
N ASN A 750 -6.95 25.60 -8.58
CA ASN A 750 -8.24 25.89 -7.95
C ASN A 750 -8.86 24.71 -7.17
N SER A 751 -8.27 23.52 -7.17
CA SER A 751 -8.84 22.40 -6.43
C SER A 751 -8.76 22.63 -4.91
N SER A 752 -9.70 22.06 -4.15
CA SER A 752 -9.66 22.13 -2.69
C SER A 752 -8.42 21.44 -2.10
N ALA A 753 -7.86 20.41 -2.78
CA ALA A 753 -6.62 19.78 -2.36
C ALA A 753 -5.42 20.72 -2.52
N SER A 754 -5.28 21.37 -3.68
CA SER A 754 -4.22 22.35 -3.93
C SER A 754 -4.32 23.57 -3.00
N HIS A 755 -5.53 24.12 -2.84
CA HIS A 755 -5.78 25.25 -1.95
C HIS A 755 -5.32 24.94 -0.52
N ARG A 756 -5.65 23.75 -0.01
CA ARG A 756 -5.21 23.29 1.31
C ARG A 756 -3.68 23.16 1.44
N THR A 757 -2.95 22.96 0.34
CA THR A 757 -1.48 22.89 0.36
C THR A 757 -0.80 24.24 0.16
N VAL A 758 -1.53 25.29 -0.22
CA VAL A 758 -1.00 26.65 -0.39
C VAL A 758 -1.31 27.51 0.83
N VAL A 759 -2.53 27.38 1.39
CA VAL A 759 -2.94 28.16 2.57
C VAL A 759 -2.04 27.85 3.77
N LEU A 760 -1.45 28.92 4.31
CA LEU A 760 -0.54 28.90 5.44
C LEU A 760 -1.33 28.71 6.74
N SER A 761 -1.49 27.46 7.13
CA SER A 761 -2.01 27.05 8.44
C SER A 761 -0.89 26.73 9.43
N ASP A 762 -1.22 26.52 10.70
CA ASP A 762 -0.24 26.24 11.77
C ASP A 762 0.42 24.85 11.72
N ASP A 763 -0.07 23.96 10.85
CA ASP A 763 0.55 22.68 10.47
C ASP A 763 1.31 22.74 9.14
N HIS A 764 1.40 23.91 8.51
CA HIS A 764 2.12 24.12 7.26
C HIS A 764 3.60 24.43 7.53
N ILE A 765 4.53 23.71 6.89
CA ILE A 765 5.98 23.86 7.16
C ILE A 765 6.51 25.24 6.76
N LEU A 766 6.01 25.80 5.65
CA LEU A 766 6.38 27.15 5.22
C LEU A 766 5.93 28.25 6.20
N THR A 767 4.89 28.04 7.02
CA THR A 767 4.53 29.00 8.08
C THR A 767 5.71 29.21 9.03
N ASP A 768 6.36 28.13 9.46
CA ASP A 768 7.52 28.22 10.34
C ASP A 768 8.74 28.84 9.63
N LEU A 769 8.94 28.56 8.34
CA LEU A 769 9.99 29.22 7.54
C LEU A 769 9.78 30.73 7.47
N LEU A 770 8.56 31.18 7.18
CA LEU A 770 8.22 32.59 7.02
C LEU A 770 8.31 33.37 8.34
N LEU A 771 8.24 32.69 9.49
CA LEU A 771 8.44 33.28 10.81
C LEU A 771 9.92 33.46 11.19
N THR A 772 10.85 32.83 10.45
CA THR A 772 12.31 32.97 10.72
C THR A 772 12.82 34.37 10.43
N ASP A 773 13.82 34.81 11.17
CA ASP A 773 14.42 36.14 11.01
C ASP A 773 15.59 36.10 10.00
N VAL A 774 15.24 36.09 8.72
CA VAL A 774 16.19 36.10 7.60
C VAL A 774 15.92 37.28 6.66
N SER A 775 16.87 37.63 5.79
CA SER A 775 16.65 38.64 4.76
C SER A 775 15.64 38.15 3.70
N LEU A 776 14.94 39.07 3.03
CA LEU A 776 14.00 38.71 1.96
C LEU A 776 14.66 37.94 0.79
N PRO A 777 15.87 38.29 0.31
CA PRO A 777 16.55 37.50 -0.70
C PRO A 777 16.84 36.06 -0.25
N GLU A 778 17.26 35.88 1.00
CA GLU A 778 17.49 34.54 1.56
C GLU A 778 16.17 33.76 1.69
N LEU A 779 15.08 34.43 2.09
CA LEU A 779 13.75 33.82 2.14
C LEU A 779 13.26 33.39 0.74
N ALA A 780 13.41 34.26 -0.26
CA ALA A 780 13.06 33.97 -1.66
C ALA A 780 13.84 32.75 -2.17
N ASN A 781 15.15 32.71 -1.93
CA ASN A 781 15.98 31.57 -2.28
C ASN A 781 15.53 30.27 -1.61
N ARG A 782 15.16 30.31 -0.31
CA ARG A 782 14.63 29.13 0.40
C ARG A 782 13.28 28.67 -0.15
N LEU A 783 12.40 29.58 -0.58
CA LEU A 783 11.13 29.23 -1.21
C LEU A 783 11.38 28.51 -2.55
N TYR A 784 12.27 29.04 -3.39
CA TYR A 784 12.67 28.40 -4.65
C TYR A 784 13.31 27.02 -4.42
N LEU A 785 14.22 26.90 -3.46
CA LEU A 785 14.84 25.61 -3.11
C LEU A 785 13.81 24.61 -2.59
N HIS A 786 12.84 25.04 -1.78
CA HIS A 786 11.84 24.14 -1.21
C HIS A 786 10.80 23.66 -2.25
N ILE A 787 10.39 24.52 -3.18
CA ILE A 787 9.31 24.24 -4.13
C ILE A 787 9.85 23.71 -5.46
N LEU A 788 10.87 24.39 -6.01
CA LEU A 788 11.44 24.11 -7.34
C LEU A 788 12.80 23.41 -7.27
N SER A 789 13.37 23.23 -6.08
CA SER A 789 14.62 22.47 -5.84
C SER A 789 15.88 23.06 -6.46
N ARG A 790 15.84 24.35 -6.79
CA ARG A 790 16.96 25.15 -7.30
C ARG A 790 16.96 26.54 -6.63
N PRO A 791 18.07 27.27 -6.62
CA PRO A 791 18.05 28.66 -6.20
C PRO A 791 17.23 29.53 -7.16
N ALA A 792 16.76 30.67 -6.65
CA ALA A 792 16.17 31.73 -7.46
C ALA A 792 17.26 32.36 -8.36
N THR A 793 16.91 32.76 -9.59
CA THR A 793 17.78 33.68 -10.34
C THR A 793 17.77 35.08 -9.70
N PRO A 794 18.72 35.96 -10.03
CA PRO A 794 18.70 37.34 -9.54
C PRO A 794 17.37 38.05 -9.85
N GLU A 795 16.84 37.89 -11.06
CA GLU A 795 15.59 38.52 -11.51
C GLU A 795 14.38 37.97 -10.74
N GLU A 796 14.30 36.65 -10.59
CA GLU A 796 13.27 35.98 -9.79
C GLU A 796 13.31 36.38 -8.31
N SER A 797 14.52 36.54 -7.77
CA SER A 797 14.74 37.02 -6.41
C SER A 797 14.25 38.46 -6.26
N ASP A 798 14.62 39.34 -7.18
CA ASP A 798 14.23 40.75 -7.14
C ASP A 798 12.71 40.92 -7.24
N GLU A 799 12.03 40.13 -8.07
CA GLU A 799 10.57 40.12 -8.19
C GLU A 799 9.90 39.71 -6.87
N ILE A 800 10.32 38.58 -6.27
CA ILE A 800 9.76 38.12 -4.99
C ILE A 800 10.07 39.12 -3.87
N VAL A 801 11.28 39.66 -3.82
CA VAL A 801 11.69 40.64 -2.80
C VAL A 801 10.83 41.89 -2.93
N GLY A 802 10.65 42.43 -4.14
CA GLY A 802 9.78 43.57 -4.39
C GLY A 802 8.34 43.31 -3.92
N PHE A 803 7.80 42.13 -4.22
CA PHE A 803 6.42 41.76 -3.86
C PHE A 803 6.20 41.54 -2.36
N LEU A 804 7.17 40.94 -1.66
CA LEU A 804 7.09 40.60 -0.23
C LEU A 804 7.59 41.70 0.72
N THR A 805 8.25 42.73 0.20
CA THR A 805 8.76 43.86 1.00
C THR A 805 7.67 44.57 1.83
N PRO A 806 6.51 44.93 1.27
CA PRO A 806 5.46 45.60 2.02
C PRO A 806 4.98 44.76 3.21
N GLY A 807 5.23 45.22 4.43
CA GLY A 807 4.79 44.56 5.67
C GLY A 807 5.74 43.51 6.25
N TYR A 808 6.86 43.18 5.59
CA TYR A 808 7.77 42.11 6.03
C TYR A 808 8.25 42.27 7.49
N SER A 809 8.64 43.48 7.89
CA SER A 809 9.13 43.76 9.24
C SER A 809 8.07 43.59 10.33
N ARG A 810 6.78 43.73 9.98
CA ARG A 810 5.62 43.63 10.90
C ARG A 810 4.84 42.33 10.74
N ARG A 811 5.30 41.41 9.87
CA ARG A 811 4.57 40.18 9.54
C ARG A 811 4.27 39.28 10.75
N ARG A 812 5.12 39.30 11.77
CA ARG A 812 5.04 38.41 12.93
C ARG A 812 4.05 38.97 13.95
N VAL A 813 3.02 38.22 14.30
CA VAL A 813 2.02 38.62 15.31
C VAL A 813 2.47 38.15 16.69
N ALA A 814 2.84 39.09 17.56
CA ALA A 814 3.29 38.79 18.91
C ALA A 814 2.16 38.19 19.75
N GLY A 815 2.45 37.10 20.48
CA GLY A 815 1.48 36.44 21.36
C GLY A 815 0.43 35.58 20.68
N ALA A 816 0.44 35.49 19.34
CA ALA A 816 -0.44 34.60 18.60
C ALA A 816 -0.25 33.14 19.02
N LYS A 817 -1.35 32.45 19.33
CA LYS A 817 -1.33 31.05 19.75
C LYS A 817 -1.28 30.15 18.51
N ARG A 818 -0.67 28.98 18.67
CA ARG A 818 -0.73 27.92 17.67
C ARG A 818 -2.05 27.16 17.79
N HIS A 819 -2.80 27.09 16.70
CA HIS A 819 -4.02 26.31 16.56
C HIS A 819 -3.69 24.98 15.88
N PRO A 820 -3.80 23.84 16.58
CA PRO A 820 -3.59 22.55 15.92
C PRO A 820 -4.65 22.35 14.82
N PRO A 821 -4.29 21.64 13.73
CA PRO A 821 -5.25 21.33 12.68
C PRO A 821 -6.42 20.55 13.27
N THR A 822 -7.63 20.80 12.75
CA THR A 822 -8.81 20.06 13.18
C THR A 822 -8.69 18.59 12.77
N SER A 823 -8.84 17.68 13.74
CA SER A 823 -8.92 16.25 13.49
C SER A 823 -10.11 15.93 12.58
N ARG A 824 -9.86 15.24 11.46
CA ARG A 824 -10.94 14.67 10.65
C ARG A 824 -11.31 13.30 11.21
N ARG A 825 -12.04 13.29 12.33
CA ARG A 825 -12.68 12.07 12.86
C ARG A 825 -13.68 11.50 11.85
N LEU A 826 -13.91 10.19 11.97
CA LEU A 826 -14.94 9.48 11.23
C LEU A 826 -16.28 10.23 11.26
N THR A 827 -16.95 10.28 10.11
CA THR A 827 -18.32 10.79 10.06
C THR A 827 -19.26 9.80 10.75
N ARG A 828 -20.28 10.32 11.43
CA ARG A 828 -21.38 9.50 11.99
C ARG A 828 -22.24 8.84 10.89
N VAL A 829 -21.99 9.22 9.64
CA VAL A 829 -22.64 8.68 8.45
C VAL A 829 -21.89 7.44 7.97
N SER A 830 -22.62 6.37 7.72
CA SER A 830 -22.12 5.08 7.23
C SER A 830 -23.15 4.44 6.29
N TRP A 831 -22.82 3.27 5.74
CA TRP A 831 -23.75 2.46 4.96
C TRP A 831 -25.05 2.12 5.72
N SER A 832 -25.07 2.14 7.06
CA SER A 832 -26.26 1.77 7.84
C SER A 832 -27.36 2.82 7.85
N ASN A 833 -27.01 4.11 7.67
CA ASN A 833 -27.89 5.25 7.89
C ASN A 833 -27.90 6.27 6.73
N HIS A 834 -27.23 5.97 5.63
CA HIS A 834 -27.11 6.89 4.50
C HIS A 834 -28.42 7.26 3.77
N LEU A 835 -29.52 6.55 4.03
CA LEU A 835 -30.86 6.91 3.52
C LEU A 835 -31.63 7.83 4.48
N HIS A 836 -31.08 8.12 5.66
CA HIS A 836 -31.67 9.05 6.62
C HIS A 836 -31.37 10.51 6.20
N PRO A 837 -32.34 11.44 6.18
CA PRO A 837 -32.14 12.82 5.71
C PRO A 837 -30.97 13.57 6.37
N GLU A 838 -30.82 13.39 7.69
CA GLU A 838 -29.71 13.93 8.48
C GLU A 838 -28.31 13.54 7.93
N ALA A 839 -28.18 12.36 7.32
CA ALA A 839 -26.91 11.90 6.78
C ALA A 839 -26.41 12.79 5.63
N THR A 840 -27.32 13.16 4.72
CA THR A 840 -27.03 14.10 3.62
C THR A 840 -26.62 15.47 4.15
N ARG A 841 -27.37 16.01 5.13
CA ARG A 841 -27.06 17.31 5.74
C ARG A 841 -25.65 17.34 6.34
N LEU A 842 -25.26 16.29 7.06
CA LEU A 842 -23.93 16.17 7.67
C LEU A 842 -22.81 16.05 6.63
N LYS A 843 -23.06 15.36 5.51
CA LYS A 843 -22.08 15.24 4.42
C LYS A 843 -21.90 16.53 3.65
N LEU A 844 -22.97 17.25 3.34
CA LEU A 844 -22.88 18.60 2.74
C LEU A 844 -22.11 19.56 3.66
N ALA A 845 -22.34 19.51 4.96
CA ALA A 845 -21.58 20.31 5.93
C ALA A 845 -20.09 19.92 5.99
N LEU A 846 -19.76 18.63 5.83
CA LEU A 846 -18.37 18.19 5.71
C LEU A 846 -17.75 18.70 4.40
N GLU A 847 -18.46 18.60 3.29
CA GLU A 847 -18.01 19.06 1.98
C GLU A 847 -17.70 20.56 1.98
N ASN A 848 -18.61 21.38 2.54
CA ASN A 848 -18.38 22.82 2.70
C ASN A 848 -17.12 23.11 3.54
N ARG A 849 -16.87 22.35 4.61
CA ARG A 849 -15.63 22.48 5.41
C ARG A 849 -14.38 22.06 4.63
N VAL A 850 -14.46 21.02 3.80
CA VAL A 850 -13.33 20.60 2.96
C VAL A 850 -13.01 21.68 1.92
N ARG A 851 -14.04 22.27 1.31
CA ARG A 851 -13.90 23.36 0.33
C ARG A 851 -13.32 24.63 0.96
N ALA A 852 -13.76 24.99 2.16
CA ALA A 852 -13.23 26.15 2.91
C ALA A 852 -11.73 26.01 3.24
N GLY A 853 -11.22 24.78 3.33
CA GLY A 853 -9.82 24.53 3.66
C GLY A 853 -9.53 24.60 5.15
N ASP A 854 -8.24 24.67 5.48
CA ASP A 854 -7.80 24.80 6.87
C ASP A 854 -7.80 26.27 7.30
N PRO A 855 -8.08 26.57 8.59
CA PRO A 855 -7.96 27.93 9.09
C PRO A 855 -6.54 28.47 8.85
N PRO A 856 -6.40 29.68 8.29
CA PRO A 856 -5.10 30.32 8.17
C PRO A 856 -4.47 30.57 9.53
N THR A 857 -3.14 30.61 9.58
CA THR A 857 -2.39 30.95 10.79
C THR A 857 -2.62 32.40 11.19
N GLU A 858 -2.79 32.63 12.49
CA GLU A 858 -2.83 33.97 13.08
C GLU A 858 -1.43 34.46 13.49
N ARG A 859 -0.39 33.63 13.33
CA ARG A 859 1.00 33.98 13.68
C ARG A 859 1.64 34.92 12.66
N LEU A 860 1.05 35.02 11.47
CA LEU A 860 1.40 35.97 10.42
C LEU A 860 0.27 36.98 10.25
N SER A 861 0.60 38.26 10.02
CA SER A 861 -0.40 39.28 9.71
C SER A 861 -1.11 38.94 8.39
N ALA A 862 -2.44 39.03 8.36
CA ALA A 862 -3.26 38.59 7.22
C ALA A 862 -2.75 39.13 5.87
N ASP A 863 -2.58 40.46 5.75
CA ASP A 863 -2.12 41.11 4.51
C ASP A 863 -0.78 40.59 3.98
N TRP A 864 0.14 40.21 4.88
CA TRP A 864 1.45 39.69 4.49
C TRP A 864 1.41 38.18 4.23
N ARG A 865 0.62 37.45 5.01
CA ARG A 865 0.38 36.01 4.80
C ARG A 865 -0.18 35.77 3.39
N GLU A 866 -1.16 36.55 2.96
CA GLU A 866 -1.80 36.42 1.65
C GLU A 866 -0.80 36.66 0.50
N ARG A 867 0.08 37.66 0.62
CA ARG A 867 1.18 37.87 -0.34
C ARG A 867 2.14 36.67 -0.38
N ALA A 868 2.47 36.08 0.77
CA ALA A 868 3.31 34.89 0.80
C ALA A 868 2.59 33.68 0.16
N GLU A 869 1.28 33.54 0.39
CA GLU A 869 0.43 32.52 -0.25
C GLU A 869 0.41 32.69 -1.78
N ASP A 870 0.33 33.92 -2.30
CA ASP A 870 0.40 34.20 -3.75
C ASP A 870 1.74 33.76 -4.37
N VAL A 871 2.86 34.02 -3.69
CA VAL A 871 4.19 33.57 -4.14
C VAL A 871 4.25 32.04 -4.17
N ILE A 872 3.78 31.38 -3.11
CA ILE A 872 3.74 29.91 -3.03
C ILE A 872 2.86 29.35 -4.16
N TRP A 873 1.69 29.95 -4.36
CA TRP A 873 0.76 29.58 -5.42
C TRP A 873 1.40 29.71 -6.81
N ALA A 874 2.11 30.82 -7.08
CA ALA A 874 2.78 31.05 -8.36
C ALA A 874 3.88 30.01 -8.63
N LEU A 875 4.70 29.70 -7.62
CA LEU A 875 5.78 28.71 -7.74
C LEU A 875 5.22 27.30 -7.99
N VAL A 876 4.19 26.90 -7.27
CA VAL A 876 3.53 25.59 -7.42
C VAL A 876 2.81 25.45 -8.77
N ASN A 877 2.25 26.54 -9.30
CA ASN A 877 1.58 26.54 -10.60
C ASN A 877 2.53 26.81 -11.79
N SER A 878 3.83 26.98 -11.52
CA SER A 878 4.83 27.14 -12.58
C SER A 878 4.98 25.86 -13.42
N PRO A 879 5.33 25.99 -14.72
CA PRO A 879 5.67 24.82 -15.53
C PRO A 879 6.78 23.96 -14.91
N GLU A 880 7.77 24.56 -14.25
CA GLU A 880 8.87 23.83 -13.61
C GLU A 880 8.42 22.88 -12.50
N PHE A 881 7.34 23.19 -11.79
CA PHE A 881 6.81 22.31 -10.77
C PHE A 881 6.28 20.99 -11.36
N VAL A 882 5.69 21.04 -12.55
CA VAL A 882 4.98 19.89 -13.15
C VAL A 882 5.84 19.03 -14.08
N PHE A 883 7.09 19.41 -14.33
CA PHE A 883 8.03 18.62 -15.14
C PHE A 883 9.18 18.05 -14.31
N SER A 884 9.61 16.84 -14.68
CA SER A 884 10.93 16.35 -14.31
C SER A 884 11.97 17.07 -15.17
N PRO A 885 13.00 17.68 -14.58
CA PRO A 885 13.98 18.45 -15.33
C PRO A 885 14.94 17.54 -16.10
#